data_AF-A0ABD0ZI80-F1
#
_entry.id   AF-A0ABD0ZI80-F1
#
_cell.length_a   1.000
_cell.length_b   1.000
_cell.length_c   1.000
_cell.angle_alpha   90.00
_cell.angle_beta   90.00
_cell.angle_gamma   90.00
#
_symmetry.space_group_name_H-M   'P 1'
#
loop_
_entity.id
_entity.type
_entity.pdbx_description
1 polymer ?
#
loop_
_entity_poly.entity_id
_entity_poly.type
_entity_poly.pdbx_seq_one_letter_code
_entity_poly.pdbx_strand_id
1 'polypeptide(L)'
;MCVNNNLFTILCFILAISFGFVSAQRCGDSMFFRPNSTYDTNRRLVLSTLASNVSSQNSRYYNVSVGEGAGMIYALGLCIPGTDPEVCSDCIQLASEGLLQNCPNQTDSWDWRTDMTLCFVRYSNSSFFNKIDLEPTQADYNTTRFEENLTLYNRTWDAIMKAMIARGSQSRYLAEVSGKIGNDSNIYVLMQCIPGISSGDCEACLGESVREYQTCCYGFVGGVIRKPVCFLRWDGYAYLGAFGDTPSLPTPLLPPPDPDGKRFSTGAIVAIVVSAVLFVVLLALGLVIWKRRQSYKTLTHQTGSDMTSPQSLQFDFATIEAATDKFSWNNKLGQGGFGEVYKGVLPNETEIAVKRLSRNSGQGTQEFKNEVMIVAKLQHKNLVRLLGFCLERDEQILVYEFVPNKSLDYFLFDPTKKSQLNWKIRYNIIGGITRGLLYLHQDSRLTIIHRDIKSSNILLDAEMNPKIADFGMARNFRVDQTEDKTRRVVGTFGYMPPEYMTHGQFSTKSDVYSFGVLILEIVCGKKNSSFSQMDESEGNLVTHVWRLWNNDSPLELIDPTIRESYEKDEVIRCIHIGLLCVQETPTDRPAMSTIFQMLTNSFIILPVPRPPGFFLRNISNIEPLTYGSEPGQSSGKSILFSIDNDSITRVTPR
;
A
#
# COMPACT_ATOMS: atom_id res chain seq x y z
N MET A 1 -29.87 -10.05 40.42
CA MET A 1 -28.77 -9.47 39.61
C MET A 1 -27.58 -10.39 39.72
N CYS A 2 -27.39 -11.27 38.74
CA CYS A 2 -26.16 -12.02 38.48
C CYS A 2 -26.30 -12.66 37.09
N VAL A 3 -25.15 -12.93 36.45
CA VAL A 3 -24.93 -13.69 35.19
C VAL A 3 -25.12 -12.82 33.92
N ASN A 4 -24.18 -12.69 32.97
CA ASN A 4 -23.04 -13.54 32.58
C ASN A 4 -21.91 -12.72 31.91
N ASN A 5 -20.68 -12.89 32.38
CA ASN A 5 -19.45 -12.23 31.90
C ASN A 5 -18.64 -13.10 30.91
N ASN A 6 -19.27 -14.12 30.31
CA ASN A 6 -18.57 -15.17 29.55
C ASN A 6 -18.45 -14.93 28.03
N LEU A 7 -19.16 -13.95 27.46
CA LEU A 7 -19.12 -13.73 26.01
C LEU A 7 -17.91 -12.89 25.56
N PHE A 8 -17.44 -11.99 26.42
CA PHE A 8 -16.34 -11.07 26.11
C PHE A 8 -14.99 -11.78 26.09
N THR A 9 -14.78 -12.74 26.98
CA THR A 9 -13.59 -13.60 27.03
C THR A 9 -13.50 -14.57 25.85
N ILE A 10 -14.63 -15.06 25.33
CA ILE A 10 -14.67 -15.92 24.13
C ILE A 10 -14.38 -15.10 22.86
N LEU A 11 -14.88 -13.87 22.78
CA LEU A 11 -14.62 -12.98 21.62
C LEU A 11 -13.14 -12.55 21.54
N CYS A 12 -12.48 -12.32 22.68
CA CYS A 12 -11.06 -12.00 22.74
C CYS A 12 -10.17 -13.19 22.34
N PHE A 13 -10.59 -14.42 22.63
CA PHE A 13 -9.86 -15.63 22.20
C PHE A 13 -9.99 -15.90 20.68
N ILE A 14 -11.13 -15.55 20.06
CA ILE A 14 -11.34 -15.76 18.62
C ILE A 14 -10.65 -14.67 17.78
N LEU A 15 -10.53 -13.43 18.29
CA LEU A 15 -9.78 -12.35 17.62
C LEU A 15 -8.25 -12.54 17.66
N ALA A 16 -7.72 -13.34 18.59
CA ALA A 16 -6.30 -13.66 18.65
C ALA A 16 -5.85 -14.68 17.60
N ILE A 17 -6.77 -15.48 17.04
CA ILE A 17 -6.45 -16.59 16.12
C ILE A 17 -6.51 -16.17 14.64
N SER A 18 -7.07 -15.00 14.32
CA SER A 18 -7.29 -14.56 12.93
C SER A 18 -6.20 -13.66 12.33
N PHE A 19 -5.20 -13.24 13.12
CA PHE A 19 -3.99 -12.62 12.57
C PHE A 19 -3.02 -13.71 12.13
N GLY A 20 -3.36 -14.41 11.06
CA GLY A 20 -2.35 -15.05 10.23
C GLY A 20 -1.46 -13.92 9.70
N PHE A 21 -0.29 -13.76 10.30
CA PHE A 21 0.75 -12.87 9.79
C PHE A 21 1.03 -13.29 8.35
N VAL A 22 0.53 -12.51 7.38
CA VAL A 22 1.04 -12.58 6.00
C VAL A 22 2.42 -11.94 6.05
N SER A 23 3.40 -12.73 6.49
CA SER A 23 4.80 -12.40 6.32
C SER A 23 5.06 -12.42 4.81
N ALA A 24 5.09 -11.24 4.19
CA ALA A 24 5.55 -11.12 2.84
C ALA A 24 7.02 -11.57 2.84
N GLN A 25 7.29 -12.75 2.28
CA GLN A 25 8.64 -13.26 2.06
C GLN A 25 9.46 -12.15 1.39
N ARG A 26 10.39 -11.53 2.12
CA ARG A 26 11.32 -10.57 1.52
C ARG A 26 12.33 -11.37 0.72
N CYS A 27 12.24 -11.33 -0.61
CA CYS A 27 13.31 -11.79 -1.46
C CYS A 27 14.56 -10.96 -1.19
N GLY A 28 15.74 -11.57 -1.14
CA GLY A 28 16.99 -10.84 -0.90
C GLY A 28 17.24 -9.78 -1.97
N ASP A 29 17.99 -8.73 -1.62
CA ASP A 29 18.49 -7.70 -2.56
C ASP A 29 19.55 -8.30 -3.50
N SER A 30 19.11 -9.19 -4.40
CA SER A 30 19.97 -9.93 -5.32
C SER A 30 19.79 -9.46 -6.77
N MET A 31 20.74 -9.84 -7.63
CA MET A 31 20.65 -9.53 -9.06
C MET A 31 19.44 -10.22 -9.69
N PHE A 32 19.01 -9.75 -10.85
CA PHE A 32 17.91 -10.36 -11.59
C PHE A 32 18.42 -11.23 -12.74
N PHE A 33 17.82 -12.41 -12.92
CA PHE A 33 18.02 -13.24 -14.10
C PHE A 33 16.86 -13.05 -15.10
N ARG A 34 17.07 -13.40 -16.38
CA ARG A 34 16.00 -13.39 -17.38
C ARG A 34 15.13 -14.64 -17.25
N PRO A 35 13.79 -14.53 -17.21
CA PRO A 35 12.91 -15.70 -17.21
C PRO A 35 13.22 -16.65 -18.38
N ASN A 36 13.16 -17.95 -18.13
CA ASN A 36 13.52 -19.03 -19.05
C ASN A 36 14.98 -19.03 -19.53
N SER A 37 15.87 -18.32 -18.82
CA SER A 37 17.32 -18.51 -19.00
C SER A 37 17.76 -19.87 -18.44
N THR A 38 18.98 -20.30 -18.81
CA THR A 38 19.60 -21.51 -18.25
C THR A 38 19.61 -21.51 -16.73
N TYR A 39 19.84 -20.35 -16.10
CA TYR A 39 19.77 -20.21 -14.64
C TYR A 39 18.36 -20.49 -14.09
N ASP A 40 17.32 -19.93 -14.73
CA ASP A 40 15.92 -20.15 -14.33
C ASP A 40 15.51 -21.62 -14.47
N THR A 41 15.91 -22.27 -15.56
CA THR A 41 15.67 -23.71 -15.76
C THR A 41 16.35 -24.55 -14.68
N ASN A 42 17.63 -24.28 -14.40
CA ASN A 42 18.36 -24.99 -13.34
C ASN A 42 17.76 -24.72 -11.96
N ARG A 43 17.32 -23.48 -11.70
CA ARG A 43 16.64 -23.09 -10.47
C ARG A 43 15.35 -23.88 -10.24
N ARG A 44 14.47 -23.92 -11.24
CA ARG A 44 13.21 -24.67 -11.14
C ARG A 44 13.47 -26.15 -10.91
N LEU A 45 14.42 -26.74 -11.63
CA LEU A 45 14.80 -28.15 -11.48
C LEU A 45 15.33 -28.47 -10.07
N VAL A 46 16.23 -27.64 -9.57
CA VAL A 46 16.83 -27.83 -8.24
C VAL A 46 15.77 -27.68 -7.15
N LEU A 47 14.96 -26.63 -7.20
CA LEU A 47 13.90 -26.41 -6.21
C LEU A 47 12.80 -27.47 -6.26
N SER A 48 12.47 -28.02 -7.44
CA SER A 48 11.47 -29.10 -7.55
C SER A 48 11.95 -30.45 -7.04
N THR A 49 13.26 -30.67 -6.95
CA THR A 49 13.86 -31.94 -6.49
C THR A 49 14.43 -31.87 -5.08
N LEU A 50 14.48 -30.68 -4.48
CA LEU A 50 15.12 -30.47 -3.18
C LEU A 50 14.42 -31.24 -2.06
N ALA A 51 13.09 -31.31 -2.07
CA ALA A 51 12.31 -31.99 -1.03
C ALA A 51 12.65 -33.48 -0.89
N SER A 52 12.64 -34.22 -2.00
CA SER A 52 12.99 -35.66 -2.02
C SER A 52 14.48 -35.90 -1.70
N ASN A 53 15.35 -34.98 -2.14
CA ASN A 53 16.77 -35.06 -1.83
C ASN A 53 17.07 -34.79 -0.36
N VAL A 54 16.34 -33.90 0.31
CA VAL A 54 16.52 -33.64 1.76
C VAL A 54 15.92 -34.77 2.60
N SER A 55 14.72 -35.25 2.25
CA SER A 55 14.01 -36.28 3.03
C SER A 55 14.65 -37.67 2.92
N SER A 56 15.38 -37.95 1.85
CA SER A 56 16.16 -39.19 1.71
C SER A 56 17.44 -39.22 2.56
N GLN A 57 17.91 -38.08 3.08
CA GLN A 57 19.12 -38.01 3.89
C GLN A 57 18.80 -38.18 5.37
N ASN A 58 19.61 -39.00 6.07
CA ASN A 58 19.49 -39.18 7.52
C ASN A 58 19.74 -37.88 8.30
N SER A 59 20.60 -37.00 7.77
CA SER A 59 20.90 -35.68 8.35
C SER A 59 19.83 -34.63 8.09
N ARG A 60 18.78 -34.96 7.31
CA ARG A 60 17.75 -34.01 6.84
C ARG A 60 18.33 -32.73 6.25
N TYR A 61 19.41 -32.89 5.50
CA TYR A 61 20.16 -31.81 4.88
C TYR A 61 20.67 -32.24 3.51
N TYR A 62 20.53 -31.37 2.52
CA TYR A 62 21.09 -31.56 1.19
C TYR A 62 21.56 -30.22 0.62
N ASN A 63 22.75 -30.20 0.04
CA ASN A 63 23.25 -29.09 -0.75
C ASN A 63 23.59 -29.56 -2.16
N VAL A 64 23.46 -28.66 -3.13
CA VAL A 64 23.73 -28.99 -4.53
C VAL A 64 24.23 -27.79 -5.29
N SER A 65 25.06 -28.07 -6.29
CA SER A 65 25.52 -27.09 -7.28
C SER A 65 25.24 -27.64 -8.68
N VAL A 66 24.47 -26.92 -9.49
CA VAL A 66 24.02 -27.35 -10.83
C VAL A 66 24.32 -26.29 -11.87
N GLY A 67 24.79 -26.69 -13.05
CA GLY A 67 25.05 -25.82 -14.20
C GLY A 67 26.51 -25.37 -14.31
N GLU A 68 26.76 -24.48 -15.28
CA GLU A 68 28.08 -23.90 -15.55
C GLU A 68 27.93 -22.42 -15.95
N GLY A 69 28.99 -21.62 -15.74
CA GLY A 69 29.02 -20.21 -16.12
C GLY A 69 27.84 -19.41 -15.55
N ALA A 70 27.13 -18.69 -16.43
CA ALA A 70 25.97 -17.87 -16.05
C ALA A 70 24.72 -18.68 -15.64
N GLY A 71 24.72 -20.00 -15.86
CA GLY A 71 23.65 -20.91 -15.44
C GLY A 71 23.91 -21.63 -14.12
N MET A 72 25.05 -21.36 -13.47
CA MET A 72 25.43 -22.01 -12.21
C MET A 72 24.51 -21.60 -11.06
N ILE A 73 23.94 -22.58 -10.36
CA ILE A 73 23.11 -22.39 -9.17
C ILE A 73 23.63 -23.21 -8.00
N TYR A 74 23.62 -22.61 -6.81
CA TYR A 74 23.85 -23.26 -5.54
C TYR A 74 22.54 -23.30 -4.78
N ALA A 75 22.17 -24.44 -4.21
CA ALA A 75 21.01 -24.54 -3.35
C ALA A 75 21.28 -25.40 -2.11
N LEU A 76 20.49 -25.14 -1.09
CA LEU A 76 20.57 -25.79 0.20
C LEU A 76 19.15 -25.98 0.74
N GLY A 77 18.87 -27.18 1.23
CA GLY A 77 17.66 -27.53 1.96
C GLY A 77 18.03 -28.21 3.28
N LEU A 78 17.37 -27.86 4.38
CA LEU A 78 17.54 -28.53 5.67
C LEU A 78 16.26 -28.51 6.51
N CYS A 79 16.07 -29.53 7.35
CA CYS A 79 15.06 -29.54 8.42
C CYS A 79 15.72 -29.67 9.79
N ILE A 80 14.92 -29.57 10.85
CA ILE A 80 15.35 -29.97 12.20
C ILE A 80 15.86 -31.44 12.16
N PRO A 81 17.00 -31.74 12.81
CA PRO A 81 17.46 -33.11 12.96
C PRO A 81 16.41 -33.99 13.65
N GLY A 82 16.12 -35.16 13.08
CA GLY A 82 15.15 -36.11 13.63
C GLY A 82 13.71 -35.92 13.16
N THR A 83 13.42 -34.91 12.34
CA THR A 83 12.09 -34.76 11.73
C THR A 83 11.76 -35.96 10.82
N ASP A 84 10.50 -36.40 10.89
CA ASP A 84 9.94 -37.42 10.00
C ASP A 84 10.20 -37.08 8.52
N PRO A 85 10.58 -38.06 7.66
CA PRO A 85 10.90 -37.79 6.26
C PRO A 85 9.77 -37.10 5.49
N GLU A 86 8.51 -37.48 5.73
CA GLU A 86 7.35 -36.91 5.03
C GLU A 86 7.13 -35.47 5.48
N VAL A 87 7.13 -35.23 6.79
CA VAL A 87 6.98 -33.87 7.36
C VAL A 87 8.10 -32.93 6.89
N CYS A 88 9.33 -33.43 6.78
CA CYS A 88 10.45 -32.65 6.24
C CYS A 88 10.29 -32.38 4.74
N SER A 89 9.88 -33.39 3.97
CA SER A 89 9.63 -33.26 2.53
C SER A 89 8.58 -32.20 2.24
N ASP A 90 7.44 -32.23 2.95
CA ASP A 90 6.35 -31.27 2.79
C ASP A 90 6.82 -29.84 3.11
N CYS A 91 7.57 -29.66 4.20
CA CYS A 91 8.10 -28.36 4.58
C CYS A 91 9.03 -27.78 3.51
N ILE A 92 9.99 -28.58 3.02
CA ILE A 92 10.94 -28.15 1.99
C ILE A 92 10.23 -27.87 0.66
N GLN A 93 9.23 -28.68 0.31
CA GLN A 93 8.44 -28.47 -0.90
C GLN A 93 7.69 -27.14 -0.83
N LEU A 94 6.96 -26.88 0.26
CA LEU A 94 6.23 -25.63 0.46
C LEU A 94 7.16 -24.41 0.49
N ALA A 95 8.35 -24.53 1.10
CA ALA A 95 9.35 -23.46 1.08
C ALA A 95 9.91 -23.22 -0.34
N SER A 96 10.16 -24.29 -1.09
CA SER A 96 10.67 -24.22 -2.47
C SER A 96 9.65 -23.61 -3.43
N GLU A 97 8.38 -24.04 -3.35
CA GLU A 97 7.27 -23.47 -4.11
C GLU A 97 7.04 -22.00 -3.73
N GLY A 98 7.07 -21.68 -2.43
CA GLY A 98 6.99 -20.31 -1.94
C GLY A 98 8.10 -19.41 -2.49
N LEU A 99 9.34 -19.92 -2.55
CA LEU A 99 10.46 -19.19 -3.15
C LEU A 99 10.32 -19.01 -4.67
N LEU A 100 9.77 -19.99 -5.39
CA LEU A 100 9.47 -19.86 -6.82
C LEU A 100 8.38 -18.82 -7.09
N GLN A 101 7.34 -18.79 -6.26
CA GLN A 101 6.20 -17.88 -6.39
C GLN A 101 6.55 -16.45 -5.97
N ASN A 102 7.17 -16.29 -4.80
CA ASN A 102 7.42 -14.98 -4.21
C ASN A 102 8.63 -14.27 -4.84
N CYS A 103 9.60 -15.04 -5.35
CA CYS A 103 10.84 -14.52 -5.94
C CYS A 103 10.99 -14.97 -7.40
N PRO A 104 10.23 -14.39 -8.36
CA PRO A 104 10.14 -14.93 -9.72
C PRO A 104 11.42 -14.79 -10.54
N ASN A 105 12.28 -13.79 -10.27
CA ASN A 105 13.43 -13.47 -11.11
C ASN A 105 14.71 -13.07 -10.33
N GLN A 106 14.73 -13.27 -9.01
CA GLN A 106 15.87 -12.99 -8.14
C GLN A 106 16.91 -14.10 -8.22
N THR A 107 18.19 -13.75 -8.24
CA THR A 107 19.28 -14.72 -8.32
C THR A 107 19.62 -15.37 -6.98
N ASP A 108 19.31 -14.73 -5.85
CA ASP A 108 19.49 -15.27 -4.51
C ASP A 108 18.25 -15.01 -3.66
N SER A 109 17.77 -16.04 -2.98
CA SER A 109 16.71 -15.92 -1.97
C SER A 109 16.68 -17.14 -1.05
N TRP A 110 16.10 -16.95 0.14
CA TRP A 110 15.97 -17.98 1.16
C TRP A 110 14.64 -17.90 1.93
N ASP A 111 14.25 -19.02 2.54
CA ASP A 111 13.05 -19.16 3.37
C ASP A 111 13.36 -20.01 4.61
N TRP A 112 13.15 -19.44 5.80
CA TRP A 112 13.08 -20.17 7.07
C TRP A 112 11.61 -20.38 7.41
N ARG A 113 11.06 -21.52 6.99
CA ARG A 113 9.65 -21.83 7.12
C ARG A 113 9.38 -22.51 8.47
N THR A 114 8.45 -21.93 9.22
CA THR A 114 7.98 -22.42 10.52
C THR A 114 6.53 -22.87 10.39
N ASP A 115 6.31 -24.18 10.22
CA ASP A 115 4.96 -24.78 10.16
C ASP A 115 4.88 -25.99 11.10
N MET A 116 4.71 -27.22 10.59
CA MET A 116 4.79 -28.45 11.42
C MET A 116 6.20 -28.72 11.95
N THR A 117 7.23 -28.25 11.24
CA THR A 117 8.64 -28.31 11.63
C THR A 117 9.33 -27.00 11.23
N LEU A 118 10.60 -26.81 11.61
CA LEU A 118 11.45 -25.77 11.02
C LEU A 118 12.20 -26.38 9.83
N CYS A 119 12.09 -25.74 8.67
CA CYS A 119 12.94 -26.05 7.54
C CYS A 119 13.48 -24.76 6.90
N PHE A 120 14.57 -24.93 6.15
CA PHE A 120 15.21 -23.86 5.43
C PHE A 120 15.55 -24.25 4.01
N VAL A 121 15.26 -23.34 3.09
CA VAL A 121 15.63 -23.44 1.68
C VAL A 121 16.34 -22.16 1.26
N ARG A 122 17.49 -22.27 0.59
CA ARG A 122 18.17 -21.14 -0.06
C ARG A 122 18.66 -21.54 -1.43
N TYR A 123 18.57 -20.62 -2.38
CA TYR A 123 19.26 -20.72 -3.66
C TYR A 123 20.06 -19.45 -3.95
N SER A 124 21.12 -19.55 -4.75
CA SER A 124 21.97 -18.42 -5.13
C SER A 124 22.73 -18.70 -6.43
N ASN A 125 23.07 -17.65 -7.17
CA ASN A 125 24.01 -17.72 -8.29
C ASN A 125 25.48 -17.72 -7.84
N SER A 126 25.73 -17.57 -6.54
CA SER A 126 27.08 -17.60 -5.95
C SER A 126 27.14 -18.60 -4.80
N SER A 127 28.30 -19.23 -4.60
CA SER A 127 28.45 -20.17 -3.48
C SER A 127 28.35 -19.42 -2.14
N PHE A 128 27.50 -19.94 -1.25
CA PHE A 128 27.25 -19.43 0.10
C PHE A 128 27.59 -20.42 1.22
N PHE A 129 28.03 -21.64 0.90
CA PHE A 129 28.23 -22.70 1.91
C PHE A 129 29.26 -22.34 2.99
N ASN A 130 30.25 -21.51 2.68
CA ASN A 130 31.31 -21.09 3.60
C ASN A 130 31.38 -19.57 3.76
N LYS A 131 30.27 -18.86 3.54
CA LYS A 131 30.22 -17.40 3.65
C LYS A 131 29.30 -16.98 4.78
N ILE A 132 29.75 -16.02 5.57
CA ILE A 132 28.90 -15.36 6.54
C ILE A 132 28.02 -14.35 5.81
N ASP A 133 26.71 -14.49 5.99
CA ASP A 133 25.71 -13.61 5.40
C ASP A 133 24.66 -13.29 6.48
N LEU A 134 24.79 -12.09 7.05
CA LEU A 134 24.05 -11.67 8.25
C LEU A 134 22.81 -10.84 7.91
N GLU A 135 22.67 -10.40 6.66
CA GLU A 135 21.58 -9.52 6.22
C GLU A 135 20.91 -10.07 4.94
N PRO A 136 19.60 -9.83 4.74
CA PRO A 136 18.71 -9.05 5.60
C PRO A 136 18.28 -9.82 6.86
N THR A 137 18.12 -9.10 7.97
CA THR A 137 17.49 -9.63 9.18
C THR A 137 15.96 -9.56 9.08
N GLN A 138 15.27 -10.67 9.30
CA GLN A 138 13.81 -10.73 9.43
C GLN A 138 13.44 -11.10 10.86
N ALA A 139 12.80 -10.18 11.60
CA ALA A 139 12.44 -10.40 13.00
C ALA A 139 10.95 -10.15 13.26
N ASP A 140 10.31 -11.09 13.96
CA ASP A 140 8.96 -10.96 14.48
C ASP A 140 8.98 -11.15 16.00
N TYR A 141 8.23 -10.32 16.73
CA TYR A 141 8.19 -10.36 18.19
C TYR A 141 6.75 -10.49 18.68
N ASN A 142 6.56 -11.24 19.77
CA ASN A 142 5.27 -11.31 20.45
C ASN A 142 4.98 -9.94 21.10
N THR A 143 3.72 -9.51 21.10
CA THR A 143 3.28 -8.26 21.74
C THR A 143 3.13 -8.40 23.26
N THR A 144 3.15 -9.62 23.79
CA THR A 144 2.97 -9.90 25.22
C THR A 144 4.27 -9.74 26.00
N ARG A 145 4.24 -8.88 27.03
CA ARG A 145 5.34 -8.71 27.99
C ARG A 145 5.18 -9.65 29.18
N PHE A 146 6.31 -10.04 29.79
CA PHE A 146 6.28 -10.84 31.00
C PHE A 146 5.82 -9.98 32.20
N GLU A 147 4.69 -10.34 32.82
CA GLU A 147 4.03 -9.50 33.83
C GLU A 147 4.52 -9.71 35.27
N GLU A 148 5.16 -10.85 35.58
CA GLU A 148 5.60 -11.15 36.95
C GLU A 148 6.90 -10.40 37.30
N ASN A 149 8.02 -11.11 37.45
CA ASN A 149 9.30 -10.50 37.77
C ASN A 149 10.13 -10.30 36.50
N LEU A 150 9.92 -9.18 35.81
CA LEU A 150 10.63 -8.83 34.58
C LEU A 150 12.15 -8.83 34.76
N THR A 151 12.66 -8.46 35.94
CA THR A 151 14.10 -8.48 36.23
C THR A 151 14.64 -9.92 36.27
N LEU A 152 13.90 -10.83 36.90
CA LEU A 152 14.25 -12.25 36.93
C LEU A 152 14.14 -12.88 35.54
N TYR A 153 13.07 -12.57 34.79
CA TYR A 153 12.90 -13.04 33.41
C TYR A 153 14.07 -12.63 32.52
N ASN A 154 14.40 -11.34 32.52
CA ASN A 154 15.48 -10.79 31.72
C ASN A 154 16.84 -11.42 32.07
N ARG A 155 17.13 -11.61 33.36
CA ARG A 155 18.36 -12.31 33.80
C ARG A 155 18.40 -13.76 33.33
N THR A 156 17.29 -14.48 33.43
CA THR A 156 17.21 -15.87 32.98
C THR A 156 17.34 -15.96 31.47
N TRP A 157 16.72 -15.04 30.73
CA TRP A 157 16.81 -14.93 29.28
C TRP A 157 18.26 -14.68 28.83
N ASP A 158 18.96 -13.71 29.43
CA ASP A 158 20.36 -13.44 29.10
C ASP A 158 21.27 -14.64 29.41
N ALA A 159 21.02 -15.33 30.53
CA ALA A 159 21.80 -16.51 30.92
C ALA A 159 21.64 -17.68 29.95
N ILE A 160 20.40 -18.01 29.55
CA ILE A 160 20.16 -19.11 28.60
C ILE A 160 20.68 -18.76 27.20
N MET A 161 20.45 -17.53 26.73
CA MET A 161 20.92 -17.11 25.41
C MET A 161 22.45 -17.16 25.30
N LYS A 162 23.16 -16.68 26.33
CA LYS A 162 24.62 -16.75 26.37
C LYS A 162 25.13 -18.20 26.39
N ALA A 163 24.50 -19.07 27.18
CA ALA A 163 24.88 -20.49 27.26
C ALA A 163 24.62 -21.23 25.93
N MET A 164 23.51 -20.89 25.26
CA MET A 164 23.14 -21.51 23.99
C MET A 164 23.97 -21.02 22.82
N ILE A 165 24.39 -19.74 22.77
CA ILE A 165 25.30 -19.26 21.71
C ILE A 165 26.60 -20.08 21.69
N ALA A 166 27.20 -20.33 22.87
CA ALA A 166 28.46 -21.05 22.99
C ALA A 166 28.36 -22.54 22.61
N ARG A 167 27.19 -23.15 22.82
CA ARG A 167 26.94 -24.58 22.50
C ARG A 167 26.39 -24.77 21.09
N GLY A 168 25.45 -23.92 20.69
CA GLY A 168 24.82 -23.90 19.38
C GLY A 168 25.81 -23.59 18.26
N SER A 169 26.87 -22.82 18.53
CA SER A 169 27.97 -22.62 17.57
C SER A 169 28.74 -23.91 17.25
N GLN A 170 28.74 -24.89 18.16
CA GLN A 170 29.40 -26.18 17.98
C GLN A 170 28.45 -27.23 17.38
N SER A 171 27.21 -27.31 17.90
CA SER A 171 26.24 -28.32 17.48
C SER A 171 25.45 -27.94 16.22
N ARG A 172 25.47 -26.65 15.81
CA ARG A 172 24.70 -26.05 14.70
C ARG A 172 23.18 -26.10 14.83
N TYR A 173 22.66 -26.91 15.74
CA TYR A 173 21.27 -26.98 16.12
C TYR A 173 21.21 -27.24 17.62
N LEU A 174 20.37 -26.49 18.33
CA LEU A 174 20.14 -26.67 19.75
C LEU A 174 18.73 -26.20 20.12
N ALA A 175 18.02 -27.01 20.88
CA ALA A 175 16.75 -26.67 21.49
C ALA A 175 16.85 -26.93 22.99
N GLU A 176 16.66 -25.89 23.81
CA GLU A 176 16.77 -25.98 25.26
C GLU A 176 15.67 -25.22 25.98
N VAL A 177 15.42 -25.65 27.22
CA VAL A 177 14.42 -25.07 28.11
C VAL A 177 15.14 -24.45 29.29
N SER A 178 14.79 -23.20 29.64
CA SER A 178 15.35 -22.55 30.82
C SER A 178 14.92 -23.22 32.11
N GLY A 179 15.59 -22.88 33.21
CA GLY A 179 15.03 -23.11 34.55
C GLY A 179 13.69 -22.38 34.72
N LYS A 180 12.89 -22.85 35.68
CA LYS A 180 11.58 -22.27 36.02
C LYS A 180 11.73 -20.81 36.50
N ILE A 181 10.86 -19.94 36.03
CA ILE A 181 10.75 -18.52 36.35
C ILE A 181 9.40 -18.29 37.00
N GLY A 182 9.40 -17.73 38.22
CA GLY A 182 8.16 -17.40 38.93
C GLY A 182 7.27 -18.62 39.17
N ASN A 183 5.98 -18.53 38.80
CA ASN A 183 4.95 -19.56 39.01
C ASN A 183 5.02 -20.73 37.99
N ASP A 184 6.20 -21.31 37.74
CA ASP A 184 6.45 -22.43 36.79
C ASP A 184 6.50 -22.08 35.29
N SER A 185 6.86 -20.85 34.91
CA SER A 185 7.08 -20.51 33.49
C SER A 185 8.51 -20.87 33.04
N ASN A 186 8.66 -21.43 31.85
CA ASN A 186 9.96 -21.73 31.23
C ASN A 186 10.12 -20.95 29.92
N ILE A 187 11.37 -20.71 29.52
CA ILE A 187 11.71 -20.13 28.21
C ILE A 187 12.21 -21.27 27.32
N TYR A 188 11.53 -21.51 26.22
CA TYR A 188 11.87 -22.52 25.21
C TYR A 188 12.62 -21.85 24.07
N VAL A 189 13.88 -22.19 23.89
CA VAL A 189 14.76 -21.53 22.92
C VAL A 189 15.25 -22.53 21.89
N LEU A 190 15.23 -22.14 20.62
CA LEU A 190 15.77 -22.90 19.49
C LEU A 190 16.74 -22.02 18.71
N MET A 191 17.96 -22.51 18.53
CA MET A 191 18.99 -21.91 17.68
C MET A 191 19.42 -22.89 16.60
N GLN A 192 19.51 -22.43 15.35
CA GLN A 192 20.00 -23.24 14.25
C GLN A 192 20.85 -22.42 13.28
N CYS A 193 21.96 -22.99 12.82
CA CYS A 193 22.83 -22.45 11.78
C CYS A 193 22.85 -23.38 10.58
N ILE A 194 23.05 -22.82 9.38
CA ILE A 194 23.19 -23.64 8.17
C ILE A 194 24.46 -24.51 8.24
N PRO A 195 24.46 -25.71 7.66
CA PRO A 195 25.68 -26.48 7.50
C PRO A 195 26.64 -25.81 6.51
N GLY A 196 27.95 -25.90 6.79
CA GLY A 196 29.02 -25.36 5.95
C GLY A 196 29.76 -24.16 6.55
N ILE A 197 29.09 -23.29 7.32
CA ILE A 197 29.75 -22.14 7.95
C ILE A 197 30.65 -22.56 9.13
N SER A 198 31.62 -21.72 9.53
CA SER A 198 32.46 -22.03 10.69
C SER A 198 31.70 -21.88 12.02
N SER A 199 32.21 -22.47 13.10
CA SER A 199 31.63 -22.27 14.44
C SER A 199 31.66 -20.80 14.86
N GLY A 200 32.74 -20.08 14.51
CA GLY A 200 32.85 -18.64 14.75
C GLY A 200 31.81 -17.82 13.99
N ASP A 201 31.52 -18.17 12.74
CA ASP A 201 30.48 -17.49 11.95
C ASP A 201 29.07 -17.74 12.51
N CYS A 202 28.81 -18.98 12.95
CA CYS A 202 27.56 -19.32 13.62
C CYS A 202 27.41 -18.56 14.94
N GLU A 203 28.48 -18.50 15.75
CA GLU A 203 28.51 -17.73 16.99
C GLU A 203 28.23 -16.24 16.75
N ALA A 204 28.87 -15.66 15.73
CA ALA A 204 28.65 -14.27 15.34
C ALA A 204 27.19 -14.01 14.93
N CYS A 205 26.60 -14.87 14.10
CA CYS A 205 25.22 -14.72 13.64
C CYS A 205 24.19 -14.83 14.78
N LEU A 206 24.36 -15.83 15.66
CA LEU A 206 23.49 -16.01 16.83
C LEU A 206 23.66 -14.87 17.83
N GLY A 207 24.90 -14.42 18.07
CA GLY A 207 25.21 -13.29 18.94
C GLY A 207 24.68 -11.95 18.44
N GLU A 208 24.66 -11.71 17.13
CA GLU A 208 23.97 -10.56 16.55
C GLU A 208 22.46 -10.64 16.70
N SER A 209 21.88 -11.82 16.46
CA SER A 209 20.43 -12.04 16.62
C SER A 209 19.98 -11.73 18.06
N VAL A 210 20.76 -12.17 19.07
CA VAL A 210 20.47 -11.85 20.48
C VAL A 210 20.58 -10.35 20.77
N ARG A 211 21.59 -9.66 20.21
CA ARG A 211 21.76 -8.20 20.37
C ARG A 211 20.62 -7.39 19.73
N GLU A 212 20.11 -7.84 18.60
CA GLU A 212 18.98 -7.20 17.91
C GLU A 212 17.74 -7.16 18.82
N TYR A 213 17.40 -8.31 19.44
CA TYR A 213 16.30 -8.36 20.41
C TYR A 213 16.54 -7.47 21.63
N GLN A 214 17.74 -7.51 22.22
CA GLN A 214 18.08 -6.68 23.38
C GLN A 214 17.89 -5.18 23.09
N THR A 215 18.06 -4.75 21.83
CA THR A 215 17.96 -3.35 21.42
C THR A 215 16.51 -2.89 21.21
N CYS A 216 15.67 -3.69 20.52
CA CYS A 216 14.32 -3.25 20.17
C CYS A 216 13.24 -3.68 21.17
N CYS A 217 13.43 -4.82 21.83
CA CYS A 217 12.32 -5.69 22.21
C CYS A 217 12.55 -6.40 23.56
N TYR A 218 13.50 -5.93 24.37
CA TYR A 218 13.86 -6.55 25.64
C TYR A 218 12.66 -6.64 26.61
N GLY A 219 12.33 -7.87 27.03
CA GLY A 219 11.23 -8.17 27.97
C GLY A 219 9.95 -8.76 27.36
N PHE A 220 9.89 -8.98 26.05
CA PHE A 220 8.79 -9.72 25.41
C PHE A 220 8.96 -11.24 25.55
N VAL A 221 7.85 -11.95 25.78
CA VAL A 221 7.82 -13.39 26.16
C VAL A 221 8.22 -14.33 25.02
N GLY A 222 8.17 -13.87 23.77
CA GLY A 222 8.55 -14.66 22.61
C GLY A 222 8.96 -13.80 21.41
N GLY A 223 9.71 -14.41 20.51
CA GLY A 223 10.16 -13.77 19.28
C GLY A 223 10.97 -14.72 18.41
N VAL A 224 11.14 -14.33 17.15
CA VAL A 224 11.87 -15.07 16.13
C VAL A 224 12.71 -14.11 15.30
N ILE A 225 13.96 -14.50 15.06
CA ILE A 225 14.92 -13.77 14.24
C ILE A 225 15.47 -14.76 13.21
N ARG A 226 15.32 -14.40 11.94
CA ARG A 226 15.74 -15.19 10.79
C ARG A 226 16.79 -14.39 10.02
N LYS A 227 17.93 -15.02 9.76
CA LYS A 227 19.02 -14.50 8.94
C LYS A 227 19.38 -15.54 7.86
N PRO A 228 20.08 -15.14 6.79
CA PRO A 228 20.41 -16.05 5.68
C PRO A 228 21.24 -17.28 6.08
N VAL A 229 21.89 -17.27 7.26
CA VAL A 229 22.74 -18.36 7.76
C VAL A 229 22.37 -18.88 9.15
N CYS A 230 21.48 -18.19 9.89
CA CYS A 230 21.04 -18.64 11.22
C CYS A 230 19.60 -18.27 11.56
N PHE A 231 19.04 -18.98 12.53
CA PHE A 231 17.69 -18.85 13.04
C PHE A 231 17.73 -18.88 14.57
N LEU A 232 17.00 -17.95 15.20
CA LEU A 232 16.78 -17.89 16.63
C LEU A 232 15.28 -17.74 16.90
N ARG A 233 14.71 -18.62 17.71
CA ARG A 233 13.35 -18.44 18.27
C ARG A 233 13.38 -18.67 19.77
N TRP A 234 12.60 -17.89 20.51
CA TRP A 234 12.24 -18.22 21.88
C TRP A 234 10.74 -18.01 22.10
N ASP A 235 10.16 -18.79 23.01
CA ASP A 235 8.75 -18.70 23.36
C ASP A 235 8.50 -19.26 24.78
N GLY A 236 7.27 -19.11 25.28
CA GLY A 236 6.84 -19.64 26.58
C GLY A 236 6.38 -21.10 26.57
N TYR A 237 6.38 -21.76 25.41
CA TYR A 237 5.90 -23.13 25.21
C TYR A 237 6.77 -23.90 24.19
N ALA A 238 6.71 -25.23 24.20
CA ALA A 238 7.40 -26.07 23.23
C ALA A 238 6.77 -25.93 21.82
N TYR A 239 7.59 -25.87 20.77
CA TYR A 239 7.15 -25.69 19.39
C TYR A 239 7.96 -26.54 18.40
N LEU A 240 7.40 -26.74 17.19
CA LEU A 240 8.05 -27.35 16.03
C LEU A 240 8.63 -28.77 16.28
N GLY A 241 8.12 -29.48 17.29
CA GLY A 241 8.63 -30.80 17.69
C GLY A 241 10.05 -30.80 18.26
N ALA A 242 10.63 -29.63 18.54
CA ALA A 242 12.06 -29.49 18.86
C ALA A 242 12.44 -29.93 20.28
N PHE A 243 11.46 -30.08 21.18
CA PHE A 243 11.69 -30.29 22.61
C PHE A 243 11.27 -31.68 23.12
N GLY A 244 10.95 -32.62 22.22
CA GLY A 244 10.74 -34.03 22.57
C GLY A 244 9.40 -34.38 23.24
N ASP A 245 8.49 -33.43 23.44
CA ASP A 245 7.17 -33.70 24.03
C ASP A 245 6.17 -34.17 22.97
N THR A 246 5.77 -35.44 23.06
CA THR A 246 4.69 -36.06 22.28
C THR A 246 3.34 -35.39 22.61
N PRO A 247 2.52 -34.96 21.63
CA PRO A 247 1.12 -34.70 21.91
C PRO A 247 0.47 -36.03 22.29
N SER A 248 -0.04 -36.16 23.51
CA SER A 248 -0.94 -37.25 23.86
C SER A 248 -2.16 -37.18 22.94
N LEU A 249 -2.24 -38.15 22.02
CA LEU A 249 -3.43 -38.42 21.21
C LEU A 249 -4.66 -38.54 22.15
N PRO A 250 -5.85 -38.01 21.81
CA PRO A 250 -7.04 -38.29 22.59
C PRO A 250 -7.35 -39.79 22.50
N THR A 251 -7.31 -40.46 23.65
CA THR A 251 -7.65 -41.86 23.81
C THR A 251 -9.06 -42.14 23.26
N PRO A 252 -9.29 -43.18 22.45
CA PRO A 252 -10.63 -43.61 22.08
C PRO A 252 -11.35 -44.11 23.34
N LEU A 253 -12.50 -43.53 23.66
CA LEU A 253 -13.38 -44.06 24.70
C LEU A 253 -13.96 -45.41 24.25
N LEU A 254 -13.92 -46.34 25.21
CA LEU A 254 -14.39 -47.73 25.32
C LEU A 254 -15.63 -48.18 24.49
N PRO A 255 -15.81 -49.51 24.30
CA PRO A 255 -16.73 -50.13 23.34
C PRO A 255 -18.20 -50.14 23.83
N PRO A 256 -19.17 -50.38 22.93
CA PRO A 256 -20.59 -50.49 23.30
C PRO A 256 -20.91 -51.86 23.95
N PRO A 257 -21.91 -51.93 24.86
CA PRO A 257 -22.49 -53.19 25.29
C PRO A 257 -23.55 -53.70 24.29
N ASP A 258 -23.65 -55.03 24.22
CA ASP A 258 -24.56 -55.85 23.39
C ASP A 258 -26.05 -55.72 23.81
N PRO A 259 -27.05 -56.29 23.09
CA PRO A 259 -28.24 -55.56 22.70
C PRO A 259 -29.51 -56.16 23.31
N ASP A 260 -30.17 -55.44 24.22
CA ASP A 260 -31.48 -55.90 24.71
C ASP A 260 -32.63 -55.17 23.99
N GLY A 261 -33.29 -55.94 23.13
CA GLY A 261 -34.36 -55.47 22.26
C GLY A 261 -35.60 -55.03 23.03
N LYS A 262 -36.09 -53.83 22.73
CA LYS A 262 -37.50 -53.47 22.89
C LYS A 262 -38.04 -52.88 21.59
N ARG A 263 -39.02 -53.59 21.03
CA ARG A 263 -39.82 -53.15 19.88
C ARG A 263 -40.62 -51.90 20.27
N PHE A 264 -40.37 -50.78 19.60
CA PHE A 264 -41.18 -49.58 19.76
C PHE A 264 -42.54 -49.73 19.07
N SER A 265 -43.61 -49.38 19.80
CA SER A 265 -44.98 -49.37 19.29
C SER A 265 -45.12 -48.42 18.11
N THR A 266 -45.86 -48.86 17.08
CA THR A 266 -46.11 -48.16 15.80
C THR A 266 -46.58 -46.70 15.97
N GLY A 267 -47.22 -46.36 17.10
CA GLY A 267 -47.63 -44.99 17.42
C GLY A 267 -46.47 -44.00 17.68
N ALA A 268 -45.34 -44.48 18.22
CA ALA A 268 -44.16 -43.63 18.46
C ALA A 268 -43.44 -43.26 17.15
N ILE A 269 -43.45 -44.16 16.17
CA ILE A 269 -42.82 -43.95 14.86
C ILE A 269 -43.58 -42.87 14.07
N VAL A 270 -44.93 -42.87 14.10
CA VAL A 270 -45.74 -41.86 13.43
C VAL A 270 -45.53 -40.47 14.04
N ALA A 271 -45.45 -40.37 15.37
CA ALA A 271 -45.21 -39.08 16.05
C ALA A 271 -43.82 -38.49 15.73
N ILE A 272 -42.79 -39.34 15.61
CA ILE A 272 -41.43 -38.93 15.25
C ILE A 272 -41.39 -38.46 13.78
N VAL A 273 -42.04 -39.19 12.86
CA VAL A 273 -42.06 -38.82 11.44
C VAL A 273 -42.82 -37.52 11.22
N VAL A 274 -43.97 -37.33 11.87
CA VAL A 274 -44.72 -36.07 11.77
C VAL A 274 -43.91 -34.89 12.33
N SER A 275 -43.23 -35.08 13.46
CA SER A 275 -42.38 -34.04 14.05
C SER A 275 -41.16 -33.71 13.19
N ALA A 276 -40.54 -34.72 12.57
CA ALA A 276 -39.41 -34.53 11.67
C ALA A 276 -39.81 -33.80 10.39
N VAL A 277 -40.97 -34.13 9.80
CA VAL A 277 -41.49 -33.43 8.61
C VAL A 277 -41.86 -31.99 8.94
N LEU A 278 -42.49 -31.74 10.09
CA LEU A 278 -42.80 -30.37 10.53
C LEU A 278 -41.52 -29.54 10.74
N PHE A 279 -40.48 -30.15 11.32
CA PHE A 279 -39.19 -29.51 11.55
C PHE A 279 -38.48 -29.15 10.23
N VAL A 280 -38.50 -30.04 9.25
CA VAL A 280 -37.91 -29.79 7.91
C VAL A 280 -38.67 -28.68 7.18
N VAL A 281 -39.99 -28.64 7.28
CA VAL A 281 -40.80 -27.56 6.67
C VAL A 281 -40.54 -26.22 7.36
N LEU A 282 -40.42 -26.19 8.69
CA LEU A 282 -40.07 -24.98 9.43
C LEU A 282 -38.64 -24.52 9.14
N LEU A 283 -37.69 -25.43 8.96
CA LEU A 283 -36.34 -25.11 8.50
C LEU A 283 -36.34 -24.54 7.08
N ALA A 284 -37.09 -25.14 6.15
CA ALA A 284 -37.20 -24.62 4.79
C ALA A 284 -37.85 -23.22 4.75
N LEU A 285 -38.93 -23.01 5.51
CA LEU A 285 -39.54 -21.69 5.68
C LEU A 285 -38.59 -20.70 6.37
N GLY A 286 -37.84 -21.15 7.38
CA GLY A 286 -36.81 -20.38 8.05
C GLY A 286 -35.68 -19.96 7.11
N LEU A 287 -35.23 -20.85 6.22
CA LEU A 287 -34.23 -20.57 5.19
C LEU A 287 -34.76 -19.63 4.11
N VAL A 288 -36.03 -19.76 3.69
CA VAL A 288 -36.67 -18.84 2.73
C VAL A 288 -36.86 -17.46 3.35
N ILE A 289 -37.29 -17.38 4.61
CA ILE A 289 -37.42 -16.13 5.36
C ILE A 289 -36.04 -15.54 5.65
N TRP A 290 -35.02 -16.35 5.92
CA TRP A 290 -33.64 -15.91 6.14
C TRP A 290 -33.04 -15.39 4.83
N LYS A 291 -33.25 -16.04 3.69
CA LYS A 291 -32.80 -15.58 2.37
C LYS A 291 -33.53 -14.30 1.95
N ARG A 292 -34.85 -14.20 2.23
CA ARG A 292 -35.60 -12.95 2.06
C ARG A 292 -35.14 -11.85 3.04
N ARG A 293 -34.84 -12.18 4.30
CA ARG A 293 -34.30 -11.24 5.31
C ARG A 293 -32.86 -10.86 5.02
N GLN A 294 -32.05 -11.69 4.37
CA GLN A 294 -30.71 -11.34 3.92
C GLN A 294 -30.80 -10.35 2.76
N SER A 295 -31.79 -10.51 1.87
CA SER A 295 -32.16 -9.49 0.87
C SER A 295 -32.64 -8.16 1.48
N TYR A 296 -33.31 -8.19 2.65
CA TYR A 296 -33.80 -6.99 3.36
C TYR A 296 -32.81 -6.39 4.38
N LYS A 297 -31.89 -7.18 4.96
CA LYS A 297 -30.86 -6.72 5.92
C LYS A 297 -29.68 -6.02 5.23
N THR A 298 -29.48 -6.27 3.94
CA THR A 298 -28.57 -5.45 3.11
C THR A 298 -29.12 -4.03 2.86
N LEU A 299 -30.36 -3.73 3.29
CA LEU A 299 -31.04 -2.45 3.03
C LEU A 299 -31.19 -1.51 4.24
N THR A 300 -30.67 -1.87 5.42
CA THR A 300 -30.86 -1.04 6.65
C THR A 300 -29.60 -0.72 7.44
N HIS A 301 -28.40 -0.98 6.91
CA HIS A 301 -27.13 -0.63 7.58
C HIS A 301 -26.25 0.35 6.79
N GLN A 302 -26.86 1.39 6.19
CA GLN A 302 -26.13 2.51 5.56
C GLN A 302 -26.47 3.89 6.14
N THR A 303 -26.95 3.95 7.38
CA THR A 303 -27.02 5.20 8.13
C THR A 303 -26.57 4.98 9.57
N GLY A 304 -25.36 5.42 9.89
CA GLY A 304 -24.83 5.44 11.26
C GLY A 304 -23.40 4.90 11.35
N SER A 305 -22.51 5.77 11.80
CA SER A 305 -21.08 5.56 12.05
C SER A 305 -20.73 4.27 12.79
N ASP A 306 -19.73 3.53 12.32
CA ASP A 306 -18.41 3.53 12.97
C ASP A 306 -17.41 2.61 12.24
N MET A 307 -16.23 3.18 11.99
CA MET A 307 -14.92 2.55 11.85
C MET A 307 -14.84 1.18 11.16
N THR A 308 -14.98 1.16 9.84
CA THR A 308 -14.71 -0.01 8.99
C THR A 308 -13.20 -0.27 8.88
N SER A 309 -12.80 -1.51 9.17
CA SER A 309 -11.43 -1.99 8.92
C SER A 309 -11.20 -2.15 7.40
N PRO A 310 -9.95 -2.06 6.89
CA PRO A 310 -9.66 -2.20 5.46
C PRO A 310 -10.18 -3.50 4.83
N GLN A 311 -10.41 -4.56 5.62
CA GLN A 311 -10.90 -5.84 5.15
C GLN A 311 -12.39 -5.81 4.75
N SER A 312 -13.18 -4.85 5.24
CA SER A 312 -14.61 -4.75 4.87
C SER A 312 -14.85 -4.07 3.52
N LEU A 313 -13.80 -3.57 2.86
CA LEU A 313 -13.85 -2.85 1.59
C LEU A 313 -13.29 -3.68 0.42
N GLN A 314 -12.94 -4.95 0.65
CA GLN A 314 -12.39 -5.81 -0.39
C GLN A 314 -13.49 -6.44 -1.23
N PHE A 315 -13.44 -6.22 -2.55
CA PHE A 315 -14.28 -6.89 -3.53
C PHE A 315 -13.54 -8.09 -4.12
N ASP A 316 -14.30 -9.15 -4.42
CA ASP A 316 -13.76 -10.28 -5.17
C ASP A 316 -13.62 -9.93 -6.66
N PHE A 317 -12.61 -10.49 -7.32
CA PHE A 317 -12.34 -10.17 -8.73
C PHE A 317 -13.53 -10.53 -9.62
N ALA A 318 -14.21 -11.65 -9.35
CA ALA A 318 -15.35 -12.11 -10.14
C ALA A 318 -16.53 -11.12 -10.08
N THR A 319 -16.82 -10.53 -8.92
CA THR A 319 -17.82 -9.46 -8.79
C THR A 319 -17.46 -8.25 -9.65
N ILE A 320 -16.21 -7.80 -9.63
CA ILE A 320 -15.78 -6.63 -10.43
C ILE A 320 -15.76 -6.95 -11.92
N GLU A 321 -15.30 -8.14 -12.29
CA GLU A 321 -15.32 -8.63 -13.67
C GLU A 321 -16.76 -8.68 -14.20
N ALA A 322 -17.71 -9.22 -13.43
CA ALA A 322 -19.12 -9.23 -13.80
C ALA A 322 -19.70 -7.80 -13.89
N ALA A 323 -19.41 -6.95 -12.91
CA ALA A 323 -19.92 -5.58 -12.86
C ALA A 323 -19.45 -4.72 -14.04
N THR A 324 -18.27 -5.02 -14.60
CA THR A 324 -17.67 -4.29 -15.72
C THR A 324 -17.90 -4.95 -17.08
N ASP A 325 -18.72 -6.01 -17.15
CA ASP A 325 -18.88 -6.85 -18.33
C ASP A 325 -17.53 -7.34 -18.88
N LYS A 326 -16.74 -7.98 -18.01
CA LYS A 326 -15.39 -8.47 -18.28
C LYS A 326 -14.43 -7.39 -18.77
N PHE A 327 -14.49 -6.22 -18.14
CA PHE A 327 -13.70 -5.04 -18.54
C PHE A 327 -13.89 -4.70 -20.03
N SER A 328 -15.15 -4.79 -20.50
CA SER A 328 -15.51 -4.52 -21.89
C SER A 328 -15.03 -3.14 -22.34
N TRP A 329 -14.54 -3.06 -23.58
CA TRP A 329 -14.12 -1.79 -24.17
C TRP A 329 -15.25 -0.75 -24.19
N ASN A 330 -16.51 -1.19 -24.32
CA ASN A 330 -17.68 -0.32 -24.30
C ASN A 330 -17.88 0.37 -22.94
N ASN A 331 -17.34 -0.22 -21.87
CA ASN A 331 -17.38 0.33 -20.52
C ASN A 331 -16.15 1.16 -20.18
N LYS A 332 -15.16 1.27 -21.08
CA LYS A 332 -13.94 2.04 -20.82
C LYS A 332 -14.26 3.54 -20.76
N LEU A 333 -14.00 4.15 -19.60
CA LEU A 333 -14.17 5.58 -19.35
C LEU A 333 -12.94 6.38 -19.76
N GLY A 334 -11.75 5.79 -19.62
CA GLY A 334 -10.48 6.43 -19.94
C GLY A 334 -9.28 5.55 -19.64
N GLN A 335 -8.10 6.05 -19.98
CA GLN A 335 -6.81 5.44 -19.67
C GLN A 335 -5.82 6.54 -19.34
N GLY A 336 -5.13 6.41 -18.19
CA GLY A 336 -4.04 7.30 -17.78
C GLY A 336 -2.74 6.52 -17.62
N GLY A 337 -1.69 7.20 -17.16
CA GLY A 337 -0.38 6.58 -16.87
C GLY A 337 -0.42 5.49 -15.80
N PHE A 338 -1.54 5.38 -15.07
CA PHE A 338 -1.70 4.51 -13.91
C PHE A 338 -2.64 3.33 -14.18
N GLY A 339 -3.25 3.24 -15.37
CA GLY A 339 -4.13 2.14 -15.73
C GLY A 339 -5.40 2.58 -16.47
N GLU A 340 -6.27 1.61 -16.70
CA GLU A 340 -7.53 1.79 -17.41
C GLU A 340 -8.67 1.94 -16.40
N VAL A 341 -9.62 2.82 -16.72
CA VAL A 341 -10.80 3.08 -15.89
C VAL A 341 -12.05 2.63 -16.64
N TYR A 342 -12.88 1.83 -15.98
CA TYR A 342 -14.10 1.26 -16.54
C TYR A 342 -15.32 1.69 -15.72
N LYS A 343 -16.45 1.89 -16.39
CA LYS A 343 -17.76 1.96 -15.74
C LYS A 343 -18.20 0.53 -15.39
N GLY A 344 -18.80 0.36 -14.23
CA GLY A 344 -19.44 -0.89 -13.86
C GLY A 344 -20.73 -0.65 -13.10
N VAL A 345 -21.53 -1.69 -12.96
CA VAL A 345 -22.74 -1.70 -12.15
C VAL A 345 -22.68 -2.91 -11.23
N LEU A 346 -22.64 -2.67 -9.92
CA LEU A 346 -22.65 -3.73 -8.91
C LEU A 346 -24.02 -4.44 -8.87
N PRO A 347 -24.12 -5.64 -8.28
CA PRO A 347 -25.39 -6.37 -8.17
C PRO A 347 -26.50 -5.62 -7.43
N ASN A 348 -26.15 -4.63 -6.62
CA ASN A 348 -27.07 -3.75 -5.92
C ASN A 348 -27.42 -2.48 -6.72
N GLU A 349 -27.21 -2.49 -8.04
CA GLU A 349 -27.45 -1.40 -8.99
C GLU A 349 -26.61 -0.14 -8.77
N THR A 350 -25.59 -0.20 -7.89
CA THR A 350 -24.68 0.93 -7.68
C THR A 350 -23.74 1.07 -8.87
N GLU A 351 -23.77 2.21 -9.56
CA GLU A 351 -22.79 2.55 -10.59
C GLU A 351 -21.42 2.84 -9.95
N ILE A 352 -20.38 2.25 -10.52
CA ILE A 352 -19.00 2.33 -10.02
C ILE A 352 -18.03 2.71 -11.12
N ALA A 353 -16.93 3.35 -10.73
CA ALA A 353 -15.75 3.55 -11.56
C ALA A 353 -14.63 2.61 -11.08
N VAL A 354 -14.17 1.74 -11.97
CA VAL A 354 -13.19 0.67 -11.69
C VAL A 354 -11.87 1.04 -12.33
N LYS A 355 -10.90 1.47 -11.53
CA LYS A 355 -9.54 1.78 -11.96
C LYS A 355 -8.68 0.52 -11.81
N ARG A 356 -8.39 -0.13 -12.93
CA ARG A 356 -7.54 -1.33 -13.01
C ARG A 356 -6.11 -0.90 -13.30
N LEU A 357 -5.22 -1.10 -12.33
CA LEU A 357 -3.85 -0.63 -12.43
C LEU A 357 -3.02 -1.52 -13.35
N SER A 358 -2.08 -0.91 -14.08
CA SER A 358 -1.24 -1.63 -15.04
C SER A 358 -0.28 -2.61 -14.35
N ARG A 359 -0.27 -3.85 -14.84
CA ARG A 359 0.56 -4.97 -14.33
C ARG A 359 2.07 -4.73 -14.43
N ASN A 360 2.52 -3.77 -15.27
CA ASN A 360 3.94 -3.63 -15.65
C ASN A 360 4.65 -2.42 -15.02
N SER A 361 4.04 -1.70 -14.08
CA SER A 361 4.65 -0.52 -13.47
C SER A 361 4.93 -0.73 -11.98
N GLY A 362 6.20 -0.67 -11.57
CA GLY A 362 6.57 -0.63 -10.14
C GLY A 362 6.01 0.61 -9.42
N GLN A 363 5.58 1.62 -10.18
CA GLN A 363 4.88 2.80 -9.70
C GLN A 363 3.42 2.49 -9.28
N GLY A 364 2.68 1.72 -10.07
CA GLY A 364 1.27 1.41 -9.83
C GLY A 364 1.01 0.69 -8.50
N THR A 365 1.90 -0.21 -8.06
CA THR A 365 1.73 -0.89 -6.77
C THR A 365 1.91 0.04 -5.57
N GLN A 366 2.83 1.00 -5.63
CA GLN A 366 2.98 1.98 -4.56
C GLN A 366 1.80 2.95 -4.53
N GLU A 367 1.28 3.33 -5.69
CA GLU A 367 0.10 4.18 -5.81
C GLU A 367 -1.14 3.47 -5.28
N PHE A 368 -1.36 2.20 -5.65
CA PHE A 368 -2.42 1.36 -5.08
C PHE A 368 -2.42 1.39 -3.56
N LYS A 369 -1.26 1.08 -2.95
CA LYS A 369 -1.10 1.10 -1.49
C LYS A 369 -1.39 2.48 -0.91
N ASN A 370 -0.93 3.56 -1.56
CA ASN A 370 -1.24 4.92 -1.10
C ASN A 370 -2.74 5.21 -1.16
N GLU A 371 -3.41 4.91 -2.28
CA GLU A 371 -4.84 5.19 -2.45
C GLU A 371 -5.68 4.41 -1.43
N VAL A 372 -5.41 3.11 -1.23
CA VAL A 372 -6.11 2.29 -0.23
C VAL A 372 -5.87 2.83 1.18
N MET A 373 -4.63 3.19 1.54
CA MET A 373 -4.28 3.62 2.89
C MET A 373 -4.78 5.03 3.24
N ILE A 374 -4.84 5.93 2.25
CA ILE A 374 -5.22 7.33 2.41
C ILE A 374 -6.71 7.51 2.16
N VAL A 375 -7.22 7.14 0.97
CA VAL A 375 -8.58 7.47 0.54
C VAL A 375 -9.64 6.72 1.32
N ALA A 376 -9.36 5.50 1.80
CA ALA A 376 -10.29 4.76 2.66
C ALA A 376 -10.64 5.50 3.97
N LYS A 377 -9.84 6.52 4.36
CA LYS A 377 -10.06 7.33 5.57
C LYS A 377 -10.62 8.72 5.27
N LEU A 378 -10.86 9.05 4.00
CA LEU A 378 -11.34 10.36 3.58
C LEU A 378 -12.82 10.32 3.23
N GLN A 379 -13.56 11.28 3.77
CA GLN A 379 -14.97 11.44 3.47
C GLN A 379 -15.30 12.92 3.42
N HIS A 380 -15.49 13.44 2.20
CA HIS A 380 -15.86 14.82 1.98
C HIS A 380 -16.57 14.95 0.63
N LYS A 381 -17.58 15.84 0.54
CA LYS A 381 -18.42 16.00 -0.66
C LYS A 381 -17.64 16.38 -1.92
N ASN A 382 -16.52 17.09 -1.75
CA ASN A 382 -15.64 17.54 -2.84
C ASN A 382 -14.44 16.60 -3.08
N LEU A 383 -14.46 15.38 -2.58
CA LEU A 383 -13.49 14.33 -2.91
C LEU A 383 -14.23 13.13 -3.51
N VAL A 384 -13.59 12.41 -4.44
CA VAL A 384 -14.13 11.15 -4.96
C VAL A 384 -14.00 10.07 -3.90
N ARG A 385 -15.11 9.41 -3.58
CA ARG A 385 -15.16 8.37 -2.56
C ARG A 385 -14.67 7.02 -3.09
N LEU A 386 -13.68 6.45 -2.42
CA LEU A 386 -13.30 5.05 -2.60
C LEU A 386 -14.36 4.17 -1.94
N LEU A 387 -14.98 3.29 -2.71
CA LEU A 387 -15.95 2.30 -2.24
C LEU A 387 -15.27 1.01 -1.80
N GLY A 388 -14.14 0.69 -2.41
CA GLY A 388 -13.31 -0.44 -2.03
C GLY A 388 -12.21 -0.74 -3.01
N PHE A 389 -11.62 -1.93 -2.88
CA PHE A 389 -10.51 -2.37 -3.72
C PHE A 389 -10.59 -3.87 -3.97
N CYS A 390 -9.96 -4.36 -5.03
CA CYS A 390 -9.70 -5.78 -5.24
C CYS A 390 -8.19 -5.97 -5.33
N LEU A 391 -7.71 -6.93 -4.53
CA LEU A 391 -6.32 -7.39 -4.53
C LEU A 391 -6.36 -8.92 -4.60
N GLU A 392 -6.41 -9.46 -5.81
CA GLU A 392 -6.44 -10.89 -6.07
C GLU A 392 -5.43 -11.25 -7.16
N ARG A 393 -4.54 -12.20 -6.89
CA ARG A 393 -3.45 -12.57 -7.80
C ARG A 393 -2.62 -11.32 -8.14
N ASP A 394 -2.48 -11.00 -9.43
CA ASP A 394 -1.79 -9.81 -9.94
C ASP A 394 -2.74 -8.63 -10.24
N GLU A 395 -4.02 -8.75 -9.88
CA GLU A 395 -5.01 -7.69 -10.09
C GLU A 395 -5.01 -6.70 -8.93
N GLN A 396 -4.67 -5.46 -9.25
CA GLN A 396 -4.76 -4.32 -8.35
C GLN A 396 -5.81 -3.36 -8.88
N ILE A 397 -6.98 -3.37 -8.25
CA ILE A 397 -8.15 -2.64 -8.74
C ILE A 397 -8.71 -1.77 -7.62
N LEU A 398 -9.01 -0.52 -7.95
CA LEU A 398 -9.67 0.44 -7.06
C LEU A 398 -11.08 0.70 -7.57
N VAL A 399 -12.04 0.67 -6.65
CA VAL A 399 -13.47 0.83 -6.94
C VAL A 399 -13.95 2.13 -6.31
N TYR A 400 -14.31 3.10 -7.14
CA TYR A 400 -14.79 4.41 -6.73
C TYR A 400 -16.28 4.58 -7.03
N GLU A 401 -16.90 5.58 -6.41
CA GLU A 401 -18.19 6.08 -6.88
C GLU A 401 -18.08 6.51 -8.35
N PHE A 402 -19.10 6.19 -9.16
CA PHE A 402 -19.16 6.71 -10.51
C PHE A 402 -19.57 8.18 -10.49
N VAL A 403 -18.73 9.03 -11.08
CA VAL A 403 -18.98 10.46 -11.21
C VAL A 403 -19.41 10.75 -12.65
N PRO A 404 -20.67 11.15 -12.90
CA PRO A 404 -21.28 11.06 -14.23
C PRO A 404 -20.79 12.11 -15.21
N ASN A 405 -20.45 13.31 -14.75
CA ASN A 405 -19.80 14.30 -15.60
C ASN A 405 -18.29 14.08 -15.50
N LYS A 406 -17.64 13.98 -16.66
CA LYS A 406 -16.22 13.68 -16.81
C LYS A 406 -15.34 14.71 -16.05
N SER A 407 -14.04 14.62 -16.24
CA SER A 407 -13.09 15.58 -15.70
C SER A 407 -13.32 17.02 -16.19
N LEU A 408 -12.86 17.99 -15.41
CA LEU A 408 -13.00 19.41 -15.70
C LEU A 408 -12.29 19.80 -17.02
N ASP A 409 -11.14 19.19 -17.33
CA ASP A 409 -10.42 19.44 -18.58
C ASP A 409 -11.23 19.09 -19.84
N TYR A 410 -12.07 18.05 -19.79
CA TYR A 410 -12.99 17.66 -20.86
C TYR A 410 -13.97 18.79 -21.19
N PHE A 411 -14.43 19.53 -20.19
CA PHE A 411 -15.31 20.67 -20.42
C PHE A 411 -14.53 21.96 -20.71
N LEU A 412 -13.40 22.17 -20.02
CA LEU A 412 -12.67 23.43 -20.03
C LEU A 412 -11.89 23.66 -21.32
N PHE A 413 -11.39 22.61 -21.97
CA PHE A 413 -10.52 22.72 -23.15
C PHE A 413 -11.17 22.24 -24.46
N ASP A 414 -12.29 21.49 -24.40
CA ASP A 414 -13.04 21.12 -25.60
C ASP A 414 -13.93 22.29 -26.06
N PRO A 415 -13.71 22.84 -27.27
CA PRO A 415 -14.48 23.98 -27.78
C PRO A 415 -15.99 23.76 -27.80
N THR A 416 -16.45 22.51 -27.95
CA THR A 416 -17.87 22.15 -28.01
C THR A 416 -18.52 22.03 -26.64
N LYS A 417 -17.73 21.77 -25.59
CA LYS A 417 -18.21 21.58 -24.21
C LYS A 417 -18.02 22.82 -23.35
N LYS A 418 -17.09 23.70 -23.71
CA LYS A 418 -16.72 24.91 -22.97
C LYS A 418 -17.89 25.83 -22.63
N SER A 419 -18.89 25.92 -23.52
CA SER A 419 -20.10 26.71 -23.32
C SER A 419 -20.98 26.22 -22.16
N GLN A 420 -20.80 24.97 -21.71
CA GLN A 420 -21.52 24.41 -20.56
C GLN A 420 -20.96 24.89 -19.22
N LEU A 421 -19.75 25.48 -19.22
CA LEU A 421 -19.11 26.07 -18.05
C LEU A 421 -19.22 27.60 -18.08
N ASN A 422 -20.41 28.12 -17.77
CA ASN A 422 -20.56 29.56 -17.52
C ASN A 422 -19.77 30.00 -16.26
N TRP A 423 -19.62 31.32 -16.08
CA TRP A 423 -18.81 31.86 -14.98
C TRP A 423 -19.27 31.36 -13.60
N LYS A 424 -20.58 31.35 -13.33
CA LYS A 424 -21.14 30.88 -12.06
C LYS A 424 -20.74 29.43 -11.75
N ILE A 425 -20.78 28.54 -12.74
CA ILE A 425 -20.33 27.14 -12.57
C ILE A 425 -18.82 27.09 -12.30
N ARG A 426 -18.00 27.85 -13.05
CA ARG A 426 -16.56 27.93 -12.84
C ARG A 426 -16.19 28.43 -11.43
N TYR A 427 -16.89 29.46 -10.96
CA TYR A 427 -16.70 30.00 -9.61
C TYR A 427 -17.06 28.99 -8.52
N ASN A 428 -18.19 28.28 -8.70
CA ASN A 428 -18.58 27.19 -7.80
C ASN A 428 -17.54 26.04 -7.79
N ILE A 429 -16.96 25.71 -8.95
CA ILE A 429 -15.89 24.72 -9.07
C ILE A 429 -14.65 25.17 -8.29
N ILE A 430 -14.18 26.42 -8.46
CA ILE A 430 -13.05 26.97 -7.68
C ILE A 430 -13.33 26.87 -6.17
N GLY A 431 -14.54 27.28 -5.74
CA GLY A 431 -14.94 27.19 -4.34
C GLY A 431 -15.04 25.76 -3.82
N GLY A 432 -15.50 24.80 -4.63
CA GLY A 432 -15.59 23.39 -4.25
C GLY A 432 -14.22 22.73 -4.11
N ILE A 433 -13.30 22.99 -5.06
CA ILE A 433 -11.90 22.52 -4.98
C ILE A 433 -11.22 23.10 -3.73
N THR A 434 -11.45 24.38 -3.44
CA THR A 434 -10.92 25.04 -2.23
C THR A 434 -11.34 24.31 -0.96
N ARG A 435 -12.62 23.94 -0.84
CA ARG A 435 -13.13 23.17 0.31
C ARG A 435 -12.53 21.77 0.39
N GLY A 436 -12.38 21.09 -0.74
CA GLY A 436 -11.73 19.78 -0.79
C GLY A 436 -10.27 19.82 -0.33
N LEU A 437 -9.49 20.79 -0.81
CA LEU A 437 -8.10 20.97 -0.39
C LEU A 437 -7.96 21.44 1.06
N LEU A 438 -8.83 22.34 1.52
CA LEU A 438 -8.90 22.74 2.93
C LEU A 438 -9.10 21.52 3.84
N TYR A 439 -10.04 20.64 3.47
CA TYR A 439 -10.27 19.41 4.20
C TYR A 439 -9.01 18.54 4.25
N LEU A 440 -8.33 18.31 3.13
CA LEU A 440 -7.10 17.51 3.09
C LEU A 440 -5.96 18.10 3.93
N HIS A 441 -5.84 19.42 3.97
CA HIS A 441 -4.72 20.09 4.63
C HIS A 441 -4.94 20.28 6.13
N GLN A 442 -6.18 20.52 6.56
CA GLN A 442 -6.48 21.00 7.91
C GLN A 442 -7.59 20.23 8.63
N ASP A 443 -8.67 19.83 7.95
CA ASP A 443 -9.85 19.26 8.62
C ASP A 443 -9.85 17.72 8.68
N SER A 444 -9.00 17.05 7.92
CA SER A 444 -8.83 15.60 7.98
C SER A 444 -7.95 15.20 9.17
N ARG A 445 -8.14 13.95 9.67
CA ARG A 445 -7.38 13.40 10.80
C ARG A 445 -5.85 13.44 10.58
N LEU A 446 -5.42 13.32 9.32
CA LEU A 446 -4.03 13.46 8.91
C LEU A 446 -3.96 14.58 7.89
N THR A 447 -2.93 15.42 7.94
CA THR A 447 -2.64 16.37 6.86
C THR A 447 -2.18 15.58 5.63
N ILE A 448 -2.85 15.76 4.51
CA ILE A 448 -2.63 15.03 3.27
C ILE A 448 -2.23 16.01 2.17
N ILE A 449 -1.08 15.76 1.55
CA ILE A 449 -0.62 16.51 0.38
C ILE A 449 -0.94 15.69 -0.86
N HIS A 450 -1.73 16.24 -1.78
CA HIS A 450 -2.22 15.56 -2.97
C HIS A 450 -1.11 15.37 -4.02
N ARG A 451 -0.30 16.41 -4.26
CA ARG A 451 0.84 16.49 -5.19
C ARG A 451 0.55 16.39 -6.68
N ASP A 452 -0.70 16.14 -7.07
CA ASP A 452 -1.12 16.11 -8.48
C ASP A 452 -2.47 16.80 -8.72
N ILE A 453 -2.62 18.02 -8.20
CA ILE A 453 -3.81 18.85 -8.46
C ILE A 453 -3.70 19.43 -9.87
N LYS A 454 -4.69 19.08 -10.71
CA LYS A 454 -4.81 19.51 -12.11
C LYS A 454 -6.23 19.31 -12.61
N SER A 455 -6.57 19.94 -13.74
CA SER A 455 -7.94 19.91 -14.29
C SER A 455 -8.45 18.51 -14.64
N SER A 456 -7.59 17.58 -15.09
CA SER A 456 -7.99 16.19 -15.36
C SER A 456 -8.30 15.37 -14.11
N ASN A 457 -7.83 15.80 -12.93
CA ASN A 457 -8.06 15.13 -11.64
C ASN A 457 -9.23 15.76 -10.86
N ILE A 458 -9.96 16.70 -11.46
CA ILE A 458 -11.21 17.24 -10.91
C ILE A 458 -12.36 16.64 -11.70
N LEU A 459 -13.11 15.70 -11.12
CA LEU A 459 -14.32 15.15 -11.72
C LEU A 459 -15.53 16.01 -11.35
N LEU A 460 -16.62 15.92 -12.14
CA LEU A 460 -17.82 16.72 -11.95
C LEU A 460 -19.03 15.81 -11.66
N ASP A 461 -19.74 16.03 -10.56
CA ASP A 461 -20.98 15.29 -10.30
C ASP A 461 -22.14 15.75 -11.21
N ALA A 462 -23.31 15.14 -11.08
CA ALA A 462 -24.48 15.41 -11.93
C ALA A 462 -24.87 16.90 -11.94
N GLU A 463 -24.64 17.59 -10.83
CA GLU A 463 -24.92 19.01 -10.63
C GLU A 463 -23.73 19.93 -10.95
N MET A 464 -22.68 19.40 -11.60
CA MET A 464 -21.44 20.10 -11.96
C MET A 464 -20.62 20.58 -10.74
N ASN A 465 -20.76 19.95 -9.58
CA ASN A 465 -19.88 20.21 -8.44
C ASN A 465 -18.57 19.42 -8.57
N PRO A 466 -17.44 19.98 -8.12
CA PRO A 466 -16.15 19.33 -8.25
C PRO A 466 -15.92 18.27 -7.18
N LYS A 467 -15.30 17.16 -7.60
CA LYS A 467 -14.73 16.12 -6.75
C LYS A 467 -13.27 15.89 -7.13
N ILE A 468 -12.36 16.08 -6.18
CA ILE A 468 -10.93 15.81 -6.35
C ILE A 468 -10.71 14.29 -6.38
N ALA A 469 -9.98 13.83 -7.40
CA ALA A 469 -9.68 12.42 -7.67
C ALA A 469 -8.16 12.18 -7.80
N ASP A 470 -7.79 10.91 -7.88
CA ASP A 470 -6.42 10.41 -8.13
C ASP A 470 -5.40 10.75 -7.04
N PHE A 471 -5.45 9.98 -5.95
CA PHE A 471 -4.62 10.11 -4.77
C PHE A 471 -3.39 9.20 -4.81
N GLY A 472 -3.07 8.57 -5.95
CA GLY A 472 -1.92 7.65 -6.05
C GLY A 472 -0.61 8.28 -5.62
N MET A 473 -0.51 9.59 -5.81
CA MET A 473 0.66 10.40 -5.50
C MET A 473 0.58 11.04 -4.12
N ALA A 474 -0.51 10.87 -3.37
CA ALA A 474 -0.71 11.56 -2.10
C ALA A 474 0.28 11.09 -1.00
N ARG A 475 0.56 11.97 -0.04
CA ARG A 475 1.39 11.69 1.14
C ARG A 475 0.72 12.22 2.40
N ASN A 476 0.84 11.48 3.50
CA ASN A 476 0.37 11.92 4.80
C ASN A 476 1.53 12.50 5.62
N PHE A 477 1.28 13.61 6.31
CA PHE A 477 2.17 14.16 7.31
C PHE A 477 1.77 13.67 8.71
N ARG A 478 2.77 13.52 9.57
CA ARG A 478 2.56 13.37 11.02
C ARG A 478 2.22 14.72 11.63
N VAL A 479 1.66 14.73 12.84
CA VAL A 479 1.08 15.92 13.50
C VAL A 479 2.02 17.14 13.54
N ASP A 480 3.34 16.93 13.57
CA ASP A 480 4.34 18.01 13.65
C ASP A 480 5.12 18.28 12.35
N GLN A 481 4.79 17.57 11.26
CA GLN A 481 5.52 17.69 10.00
C GLN A 481 4.87 18.74 9.09
N THR A 482 5.62 19.77 8.71
CA THR A 482 5.16 20.87 7.85
C THR A 482 5.70 20.81 6.43
N GLU A 483 6.81 20.08 6.23
CA GLU A 483 7.49 19.87 4.95
C GLU A 483 8.13 18.47 4.92
N ASP A 484 8.32 17.91 3.72
CA ASP A 484 9.09 16.69 3.50
C ASP A 484 9.89 16.77 2.19
N LYS A 485 10.87 15.88 2.02
CA LYS A 485 11.73 15.79 0.84
C LYS A 485 11.68 14.39 0.24
N THR A 486 11.51 14.33 -1.08
CA THR A 486 11.56 13.07 -1.84
C THR A 486 12.69 13.09 -2.86
N ARG A 487 13.39 11.95 -3.02
CA ARG A 487 14.35 11.75 -4.11
C ARG A 487 13.66 11.52 -5.46
N ARG A 488 12.37 11.16 -5.43
CA ARG A 488 11.56 10.90 -6.62
C ARG A 488 10.53 12.01 -6.77
N VAL A 489 10.80 12.96 -7.66
CA VAL A 489 9.84 13.99 -8.07
C VAL A 489 8.82 13.34 -9.00
N VAL A 490 7.55 13.46 -8.63
CA VAL A 490 6.42 12.91 -9.36
C VAL A 490 5.30 13.94 -9.38
N GLY A 491 4.63 14.14 -10.51
CA GLY A 491 3.49 15.04 -10.66
C GLY A 491 3.37 15.48 -12.13
N THR A 492 2.40 16.33 -12.42
CA THR A 492 2.20 16.84 -13.78
C THR A 492 3.01 18.12 -14.04
N PHE A 493 3.83 18.10 -15.08
CA PHE A 493 4.63 19.26 -15.50
C PHE A 493 3.73 20.47 -15.77
N GLY A 494 4.17 21.66 -15.34
CA GLY A 494 3.39 22.89 -15.39
C GLY A 494 2.52 23.16 -14.15
N TYR A 495 2.16 22.14 -13.37
CA TYR A 495 1.47 22.32 -12.08
C TYR A 495 2.41 22.19 -10.88
N MET A 496 3.59 21.61 -11.08
CA MET A 496 4.59 21.43 -10.02
C MET A 496 5.29 22.74 -9.67
N PRO A 497 5.44 23.08 -8.37
CA PRO A 497 6.16 24.27 -7.94
C PRO A 497 7.68 24.11 -8.07
N PRO A 498 8.43 25.23 -8.12
CA PRO A 498 9.88 25.20 -8.35
C PRO A 498 10.66 24.44 -7.27
N GLU A 499 10.35 24.66 -6.00
CA GLU A 499 11.06 23.99 -4.90
C GLU A 499 10.90 22.47 -4.92
N TYR A 500 9.77 21.97 -5.42
CA TYR A 500 9.52 20.55 -5.58
C TYR A 500 10.30 19.97 -6.76
N MET A 501 10.34 20.66 -7.89
CA MET A 501 11.07 20.17 -9.07
C MET A 501 12.59 20.21 -8.88
N THR A 502 13.11 21.23 -8.20
CA THR A 502 14.56 21.41 -8.02
C THR A 502 15.09 20.62 -6.83
N HIS A 503 14.35 20.57 -5.72
CA HIS A 503 14.86 20.02 -4.45
C HIS A 503 14.05 18.84 -3.91
N GLY A 504 12.99 18.42 -4.60
CA GLY A 504 12.08 17.38 -4.12
C GLY A 504 11.29 17.78 -2.88
N GLN A 505 11.25 19.06 -2.53
CA GLN A 505 10.57 19.59 -1.35
C GLN A 505 9.07 19.71 -1.59
N PHE A 506 8.25 19.10 -0.75
CA PHE A 506 6.80 19.23 -0.84
C PHE A 506 6.15 19.53 0.51
N SER A 507 5.06 20.28 0.46
CA SER A 507 4.24 20.67 1.62
C SER A 507 2.81 20.99 1.16
N THR A 508 1.96 21.45 2.07
CA THR A 508 0.64 22.02 1.71
C THR A 508 0.76 23.16 0.71
N LYS A 509 1.86 23.92 0.74
CA LYS A 509 2.14 25.01 -0.21
C LYS A 509 2.43 24.53 -1.62
N SER A 510 2.76 23.24 -1.80
CA SER A 510 2.92 22.66 -3.13
C SER A 510 1.56 22.46 -3.81
N ASP A 511 0.57 21.95 -3.09
CA ASP A 511 -0.81 21.85 -3.58
C ASP A 511 -1.42 23.23 -3.82
N VAL A 512 -1.11 24.23 -2.98
CA VAL A 512 -1.54 25.62 -3.18
C VAL A 512 -1.04 26.17 -4.52
N TYR A 513 0.22 25.92 -4.86
CA TYR A 513 0.77 26.35 -6.15
C TYR A 513 0.02 25.70 -7.32
N SER A 514 -0.14 24.37 -7.28
CA SER A 514 -0.89 23.63 -8.32
C SER A 514 -2.34 24.11 -8.44
N PHE A 515 -2.98 24.44 -7.31
CA PHE A 515 -4.31 25.03 -7.28
C PHE A 515 -4.35 26.44 -7.89
N GLY A 516 -3.32 27.26 -7.66
CA GLY A 516 -3.18 28.56 -8.31
C GLY A 516 -3.14 28.46 -9.83
N VAL A 517 -2.33 27.54 -10.37
CA VAL A 517 -2.30 27.26 -11.82
C VAL A 517 -3.68 26.83 -12.31
N LEU A 518 -4.36 25.95 -11.58
CA LEU A 518 -5.70 25.48 -11.93
C LEU A 518 -6.75 26.60 -11.94
N ILE A 519 -6.72 27.54 -10.99
CA ILE A 519 -7.60 28.73 -11.01
C ILE A 519 -7.39 29.51 -12.31
N LEU A 520 -6.13 29.76 -12.68
CA LEU A 520 -5.80 30.52 -13.89
C LEU A 520 -6.27 29.80 -15.15
N GLU A 521 -6.15 28.47 -15.22
CA GLU A 521 -6.72 27.67 -16.30
C GLU A 521 -8.24 27.77 -16.38
N ILE A 522 -8.93 27.72 -15.23
CA ILE A 522 -10.40 27.83 -15.16
C ILE A 522 -10.85 29.19 -15.71
N VAL A 523 -10.15 30.27 -15.36
CA VAL A 523 -10.48 31.62 -15.83
C VAL A 523 -10.21 31.78 -17.33
N CYS A 524 -9.07 31.31 -17.83
CA CYS A 524 -8.67 31.52 -19.23
C CYS A 524 -9.25 30.48 -20.20
N GLY A 525 -9.69 29.33 -19.69
CA GLY A 525 -10.18 28.21 -20.49
C GLY A 525 -9.14 27.68 -21.48
N LYS A 526 -7.85 27.79 -21.15
CA LYS A 526 -6.73 27.29 -21.97
C LYS A 526 -5.81 26.44 -21.09
N LYS A 527 -5.27 25.38 -21.68
CA LYS A 527 -4.33 24.49 -21.00
C LYS A 527 -2.99 25.21 -20.80
N ASN A 528 -2.36 25.05 -19.63
CA ASN A 528 -1.08 25.67 -19.34
C ASN A 528 0.00 25.33 -20.39
N SER A 529 0.02 24.09 -20.89
CA SER A 529 0.96 23.65 -21.93
C SER A 529 0.84 24.41 -23.25
N SER A 530 -0.31 25.02 -23.53
CA SER A 530 -0.57 25.78 -24.77
C SER A 530 0.16 27.13 -24.81
N PHE A 531 0.70 27.61 -23.68
CA PHE A 531 1.40 28.88 -23.61
C PHE A 531 2.88 28.78 -23.98
N SER A 532 3.44 27.57 -23.96
CA SER A 532 4.82 27.28 -24.38
C SER A 532 5.11 27.57 -25.86
N GLN A 533 4.09 27.91 -26.66
CA GLN A 533 4.18 28.13 -28.12
C GLN A 533 3.70 29.52 -28.57
N MET A 534 3.31 30.42 -27.66
CA MET A 534 2.63 31.67 -28.04
C MET A 534 3.50 32.92 -28.17
N ASP A 535 4.75 32.93 -27.70
CA ASP A 535 5.68 34.06 -27.89
C ASP A 535 7.12 33.58 -28.06
N GLU A 536 7.97 34.34 -28.77
CA GLU A 536 9.43 34.16 -28.86
C GLU A 536 10.16 34.24 -27.49
N SER A 537 9.42 34.44 -26.41
CA SER A 537 9.87 34.33 -25.02
C SER A 537 9.30 33.05 -24.42
N GLU A 538 10.16 32.16 -23.94
CA GLU A 538 9.86 30.91 -23.21
C GLU A 538 8.93 31.15 -21.99
N GLY A 539 7.63 31.32 -22.22
CA GLY A 539 6.65 31.69 -21.20
C GLY A 539 5.61 30.60 -20.97
N ASN A 540 5.32 30.29 -19.70
CA ASN A 540 4.19 29.45 -19.30
C ASN A 540 2.95 30.34 -18.96
N LEU A 541 1.77 29.73 -18.72
CA LEU A 541 0.53 30.45 -18.38
C LEU A 541 0.76 31.44 -17.23
N VAL A 542 1.48 31.04 -16.19
CA VAL A 542 1.72 31.85 -15.01
C VAL A 542 2.49 33.13 -15.36
N THR A 543 3.54 33.05 -16.18
CA THR A 543 4.30 34.23 -16.63
C THR A 543 3.48 35.16 -17.53
N HIS A 544 2.57 34.60 -18.34
CA HIS A 544 1.67 35.40 -19.18
C HIS A 544 0.65 36.18 -18.32
N VAL A 545 0.02 35.51 -17.34
CA VAL A 545 -0.90 36.17 -16.40
C VAL A 545 -0.20 37.24 -15.59
N TRP A 546 1.03 36.98 -15.13
CA TRP A 546 1.84 37.97 -14.42
C TRP A 546 2.10 39.23 -15.26
N ARG A 547 2.40 39.08 -16.55
CA ARG A 547 2.55 40.21 -17.48
C ARG A 547 1.24 41.01 -17.61
N LEU A 548 0.11 40.34 -17.81
CA LEU A 548 -1.20 41.00 -17.91
C LEU A 548 -1.56 41.74 -16.61
N TRP A 549 -1.24 41.16 -15.46
CA TRP A 549 -1.49 41.77 -14.15
C TRP A 549 -0.68 43.05 -13.96
N ASN A 550 0.61 43.04 -14.30
CA ASN A 550 1.48 44.22 -14.19
C ASN A 550 1.15 45.33 -15.20
N ASN A 551 0.48 44.97 -16.31
CA ASN A 551 0.02 45.92 -17.33
C ASN A 551 -1.41 46.45 -17.04
N ASP A 552 -1.98 46.18 -15.87
CA ASP A 552 -3.37 46.53 -15.49
C ASP A 552 -4.44 45.98 -16.46
N SER A 553 -4.13 44.86 -17.13
CA SER A 553 -4.98 44.19 -18.13
C SER A 553 -5.42 42.76 -17.73
N PRO A 554 -5.78 42.44 -16.46
CA PRO A 554 -6.09 41.07 -16.06
C PRO A 554 -7.30 40.46 -16.78
N LEU A 555 -8.23 41.29 -17.28
CA LEU A 555 -9.43 40.83 -17.99
C LEU A 555 -9.13 40.30 -19.40
N GLU A 556 -7.96 40.59 -19.96
CA GLU A 556 -7.54 40.01 -21.25
C GLU A 556 -7.33 38.49 -21.16
N LEU A 557 -7.11 37.98 -19.94
CA LEU A 557 -7.00 36.55 -19.68
C LEU A 557 -8.31 35.79 -19.92
N ILE A 558 -9.45 36.47 -19.78
CA ILE A 558 -10.77 35.85 -19.69
C ILE A 558 -11.09 35.06 -20.96
N ASP A 559 -11.57 33.85 -20.75
CA ASP A 559 -12.11 33.01 -21.80
C ASP A 559 -13.23 33.74 -22.58
N PRO A 560 -13.09 33.94 -23.91
CA PRO A 560 -14.10 34.65 -24.69
C PRO A 560 -15.51 34.05 -24.56
N THR A 561 -15.63 32.74 -24.28
CA THR A 561 -16.92 32.05 -24.19
C THR A 561 -17.72 32.40 -22.92
N ILE A 562 -17.11 33.04 -21.91
CA ILE A 562 -17.82 33.48 -20.69
C ILE A 562 -17.98 35.00 -20.62
N ARG A 563 -17.53 35.74 -21.65
CA ARG A 563 -17.45 37.19 -21.67
C ARG A 563 -18.81 37.91 -21.56
N GLU A 564 -19.90 37.22 -21.88
CA GLU A 564 -21.25 37.81 -21.87
C GLU A 564 -21.97 37.74 -20.50
N SER A 565 -21.47 36.97 -19.52
CA SER A 565 -22.16 36.75 -18.23
C SER A 565 -21.21 36.45 -17.05
N TYR A 566 -20.25 37.34 -16.80
CA TYR A 566 -19.34 37.22 -15.65
C TYR A 566 -19.42 38.43 -14.71
N GLU A 567 -19.25 38.18 -13.42
CA GLU A 567 -19.08 39.23 -12.42
C GLU A 567 -17.62 39.66 -12.41
N LYS A 568 -17.35 40.88 -12.86
CA LYS A 568 -15.99 41.39 -13.07
C LYS A 568 -15.13 41.31 -11.81
N ASP A 569 -15.68 41.67 -10.66
CA ASP A 569 -14.98 41.67 -9.39
C ASP A 569 -14.61 40.25 -8.94
N GLU A 570 -15.50 39.27 -9.14
CA GLU A 570 -15.22 37.87 -8.84
C GLU A 570 -14.07 37.33 -9.71
N VAL A 571 -14.08 37.66 -11.01
CA VAL A 571 -13.03 37.20 -11.94
C VAL A 571 -11.67 37.80 -11.56
N ILE A 572 -11.60 39.11 -11.36
CA ILE A 572 -10.36 39.79 -10.96
C ILE A 572 -9.86 39.20 -9.64
N ARG A 573 -10.77 38.97 -8.70
CA ARG A 573 -10.44 38.35 -7.40
C ARG A 573 -9.90 36.94 -7.56
N CYS A 574 -10.46 36.10 -8.43
CA CYS A 574 -9.93 34.78 -8.73
C CYS A 574 -8.53 34.85 -9.36
N ILE A 575 -8.29 35.77 -10.30
CA ILE A 575 -6.97 35.97 -10.92
C ILE A 575 -5.95 36.39 -9.84
N HIS A 576 -6.31 37.33 -8.98
CA HIS A 576 -5.50 37.81 -7.88
C HIS A 576 -5.13 36.66 -6.93
N ILE A 577 -6.11 35.87 -6.49
CA ILE A 577 -5.88 34.69 -5.64
C ILE A 577 -4.98 33.67 -6.36
N GLY A 578 -5.22 33.42 -7.65
CA GLY A 578 -4.38 32.55 -8.48
C GLY A 578 -2.91 32.99 -8.46
N LEU A 579 -2.66 34.29 -8.60
CA LEU A 579 -1.32 34.88 -8.52
C LEU A 579 -0.68 34.76 -7.14
N LEU A 580 -1.45 34.95 -6.07
CA LEU A 580 -0.95 34.73 -4.70
C LEU A 580 -0.55 33.28 -4.44
N CYS A 581 -1.25 32.33 -5.06
CA CYS A 581 -0.95 30.91 -4.94
C CYS A 581 0.32 30.48 -5.68
N VAL A 582 0.69 31.12 -6.79
CA VAL A 582 1.81 30.72 -7.65
C VAL A 582 3.12 31.49 -7.40
N GLN A 583 3.20 32.25 -6.30
CA GLN A 583 4.39 32.99 -5.91
C GLN A 583 5.62 32.08 -5.76
N GLU A 584 6.81 32.60 -6.09
CA GLU A 584 8.07 31.84 -6.08
C GLU A 584 8.33 31.21 -4.70
N THR A 585 8.32 32.01 -3.65
CA THR A 585 8.60 31.57 -2.28
C THR A 585 7.38 30.85 -1.66
N PRO A 586 7.51 29.59 -1.18
CA PRO A 586 6.39 28.84 -0.60
C PRO A 586 5.74 29.52 0.62
N THR A 587 6.52 30.25 1.43
CA THR A 587 6.01 30.95 2.62
C THR A 587 5.06 32.09 2.27
N ASP A 588 5.24 32.71 1.10
CA ASP A 588 4.42 33.84 0.64
C ASP A 588 3.04 33.40 0.13
N ARG A 589 2.91 32.11 -0.24
CA ARG A 589 1.64 31.53 -0.73
C ARG A 589 0.63 31.43 0.43
N PRO A 590 -0.64 31.82 0.27
CA PRO A 590 -1.62 31.73 1.34
C PRO A 590 -1.97 30.27 1.68
N ALA A 591 -2.41 30.01 2.92
CA ALA A 591 -2.97 28.71 3.30
C ALA A 591 -4.38 28.53 2.70
N MET A 592 -4.84 27.28 2.54
CA MET A 592 -6.18 26.99 1.99
C MET A 592 -7.32 27.62 2.80
N SER A 593 -7.19 27.75 4.12
CA SER A 593 -8.17 28.45 4.97
C SER A 593 -8.23 29.94 4.65
N THR A 594 -7.08 30.57 4.42
CA THR A 594 -7.01 31.97 3.98
C THR A 594 -7.62 32.13 2.59
N ILE A 595 -7.33 31.23 1.66
CA ILE A 595 -7.91 31.25 0.32
C ILE A 595 -9.44 31.09 0.38
N PHE A 596 -9.94 30.19 1.24
CA PHE A 596 -11.37 30.02 1.47
C PHE A 596 -12.03 31.32 1.96
N GLN A 597 -11.42 32.02 2.91
CA GLN A 597 -11.90 33.33 3.36
C GLN A 597 -11.85 34.37 2.25
N MET A 598 -10.75 34.43 1.49
CA MET A 598 -10.60 35.32 0.34
C MET A 598 -11.72 35.11 -0.69
N LEU A 599 -12.09 33.86 -1.01
CA LEU A 599 -13.17 33.56 -1.96
C LEU A 599 -14.58 33.86 -1.39
N THR A 600 -14.81 33.62 -0.10
CA THR A 600 -16.16 33.72 0.49
C THR A 600 -16.50 35.10 1.04
N ASN A 601 -15.50 35.92 1.33
CA ASN A 601 -15.67 37.26 1.89
C ASN A 601 -15.05 38.31 0.96
N SER A 602 -15.91 39.03 0.23
CA SER A 602 -15.53 40.09 -0.69
C SER A 602 -14.87 41.30 -0.02
N PHE A 603 -15.07 41.50 1.29
CA PHE A 603 -14.50 42.62 2.04
C PHE A 603 -13.03 42.41 2.43
N ILE A 604 -12.48 41.19 2.28
CA ILE A 604 -11.07 40.94 2.57
C ILE A 604 -10.21 41.60 1.49
N ILE A 605 -9.34 42.50 1.94
CA ILE A 605 -8.31 43.13 1.13
C ILE A 605 -7.21 42.10 0.85
N LEU A 606 -6.96 41.84 -0.44
CA LEU A 606 -5.94 40.90 -0.88
C LEU A 606 -4.57 41.57 -0.90
N PRO A 607 -3.50 40.90 -0.43
CA PRO A 607 -2.15 41.44 -0.50
C PRO A 607 -1.68 41.53 -1.94
N VAL A 608 -0.76 42.45 -2.24
CA VAL A 608 -0.16 42.57 -3.59
C VAL A 608 0.64 41.30 -3.89
N PRO A 609 0.41 40.61 -5.02
CA PRO A 609 1.15 39.39 -5.34
C PRO A 609 2.60 39.70 -5.68
N ARG A 610 3.52 38.81 -5.28
CA ARG A 610 4.94 38.83 -5.67
C ARG A 610 5.15 38.02 -6.96
N PRO A 611 6.33 38.15 -7.61
CA PRO A 611 6.62 37.39 -8.82
C PRO A 611 6.43 35.87 -8.66
N PRO A 612 5.92 35.18 -9.69
CA PRO A 612 5.71 33.75 -9.65
C PRO A 612 7.02 32.95 -9.76
N GLY A 613 6.97 31.69 -9.31
CA GLY A 613 8.03 30.72 -9.60
C GLY A 613 8.18 30.49 -11.11
N PHE A 614 9.41 30.33 -11.61
CA PHE A 614 9.76 30.28 -13.05
C PHE A 614 9.78 31.62 -13.80
N PHE A 615 9.73 32.75 -13.11
CA PHE A 615 10.06 34.01 -13.75
C PHE A 615 11.57 34.04 -14.07
N LEU A 616 11.94 33.76 -15.32
CA LEU A 616 13.26 34.11 -15.83
C LEU A 616 13.39 35.63 -15.70
N ARG A 617 14.15 36.09 -14.70
CA ARG A 617 14.61 37.48 -14.66
C ARG A 617 15.43 37.69 -15.93
N ASN A 618 14.85 38.38 -16.90
CA ASN A 618 15.61 38.92 -18.00
C ASN A 618 16.67 39.82 -17.36
N ILE A 619 17.93 39.39 -17.37
CA ILE A 619 19.08 40.18 -16.93
C ILE A 619 19.29 41.24 -18.02
N SER A 620 18.42 42.24 -18.04
CA SER A 620 18.56 43.39 -18.94
C SER A 620 18.25 44.72 -18.27
N ASN A 621 17.83 44.74 -17.00
CA ASN A 621 17.64 45.99 -16.23
C ASN A 621 18.29 45.93 -14.84
N ILE A 622 19.58 45.59 -14.77
CA ILE A 622 20.41 45.96 -13.61
C ILE A 622 21.37 47.04 -14.12
N GLU A 623 21.16 48.28 -13.66
CA GLU A 623 22.15 49.35 -13.81
C GLU A 623 23.51 48.89 -13.25
N PRO A 624 24.63 49.16 -13.95
CA PRO A 624 25.92 48.63 -13.56
C PRO A 624 26.46 49.39 -12.36
N LEU A 625 26.36 48.80 -11.16
CA LEU A 625 27.25 49.16 -10.06
C LEU A 625 28.46 48.23 -10.09
N THR A 626 29.56 48.81 -10.54
CA THR A 626 30.92 48.33 -10.53
C THR A 626 31.36 47.91 -9.12
N TYR A 627 31.90 46.71 -8.96
CA TYR A 627 33.24 46.43 -8.40
C TYR A 627 33.47 44.91 -8.37
N GLY A 628 34.62 44.48 -8.90
CA GLY A 628 34.89 43.10 -9.28
C GLY A 628 35.45 42.19 -8.18
N SER A 629 35.45 40.88 -8.46
CA SER A 629 36.62 39.97 -8.39
C SER A 629 36.19 38.51 -8.68
N GLU A 630 36.72 38.00 -9.79
CA GLU A 630 37.06 36.61 -10.20
C GLU A 630 36.09 35.40 -10.15
N PRO A 631 36.25 34.43 -11.09
CA PRO A 631 35.25 33.44 -11.42
C PRO A 631 35.53 32.05 -10.84
N GLY A 632 34.61 31.52 -10.03
CA GLY A 632 34.55 30.10 -9.68
C GLY A 632 33.74 29.32 -10.71
N GLN A 633 34.41 28.42 -11.44
CA GLN A 633 33.78 27.47 -12.37
C GLN A 633 32.75 26.58 -11.66
N SER A 634 31.50 26.59 -12.12
CA SER A 634 30.54 25.53 -11.87
C SER A 634 30.09 24.95 -13.20
N SER A 635 30.43 23.68 -13.43
CA SER A 635 30.07 22.93 -14.62
C SER A 635 28.57 22.63 -14.61
N GLY A 636 27.79 23.36 -15.42
CA GLY A 636 26.43 22.97 -15.77
C GLY A 636 26.47 21.72 -16.65
N LYS A 637 26.23 20.54 -16.05
CA LYS A 637 25.84 19.36 -16.82
C LYS A 637 24.36 19.48 -17.14
N SER A 638 24.05 19.78 -18.40
CA SER A 638 22.75 19.56 -19.00
C SER A 638 22.37 18.09 -18.84
N ILE A 639 21.32 17.80 -18.08
CA ILE A 639 20.75 16.45 -18.03
C ILE A 639 19.59 16.39 -19.01
N LEU A 640 19.83 15.66 -20.11
CA LEU A 640 18.83 15.24 -21.07
C LEU A 640 17.96 14.16 -20.39
N PHE A 641 16.65 14.41 -20.23
CA PHE A 641 15.69 13.40 -19.77
C PHE A 641 14.60 13.17 -20.82
N SER A 642 14.15 11.92 -20.91
CA SER A 642 13.35 11.37 -22.01
C SER A 642 12.01 12.06 -22.18
N ILE A 643 11.72 12.40 -23.44
CA ILE A 643 10.43 12.89 -23.90
C ILE A 643 9.51 11.67 -24.06
N ASP A 644 8.50 11.51 -23.21
CA ASP A 644 7.33 10.70 -23.56
C ASP A 644 6.37 11.59 -24.36
N ASN A 645 6.45 11.44 -25.68
CA ASN A 645 5.58 12.10 -26.65
C ASN A 645 4.53 11.08 -27.10
N ASP A 646 3.46 10.88 -26.32
CA ASP A 646 2.34 10.08 -26.81
C ASP A 646 1.46 10.94 -27.71
N SER A 647 1.59 10.65 -29.00
CA SER A 647 0.88 11.26 -30.11
C SER A 647 -0.63 10.99 -30.05
N ILE A 648 -1.40 12.06 -30.26
CA ILE A 648 -2.84 12.09 -30.47
C ILE A 648 -3.21 11.19 -31.66
N THR A 649 -3.86 10.05 -31.41
CA THR A 649 -4.50 9.26 -32.46
C THR A 649 -5.80 9.94 -32.88
N ARG A 650 -5.81 10.53 -34.08
CA ARG A 650 -7.01 10.99 -34.76
C ARG A 650 -7.92 9.80 -35.09
N VAL A 651 -9.19 9.88 -34.73
CA VAL A 651 -10.25 9.03 -35.28
C VAL A 651 -11.07 9.89 -36.24
N THR A 652 -10.98 9.60 -37.53
CA THR A 652 -11.86 10.16 -38.57
C THR A 652 -13.19 9.40 -38.65
N PRO A 653 -14.26 10.04 -39.13
CA PRO A 653 -15.64 9.65 -38.85
C PRO A 653 -16.23 8.69 -39.89
N ARG A 654 -17.34 8.04 -39.51
CA ARG A 654 -18.45 7.74 -40.41
C ARG A 654 -19.63 8.59 -40.02
#